data_AF-A0A420P8C0-F1
#
_entry.id   AF-A0A420P8C0-F1
#
_cell.length_a   1.000
_cell.length_b   1.000
_cell.length_c   1.000
_cell.angle_alpha   90.00
_cell.angle_beta   90.00
_cell.angle_gamma   90.00
#
_symmetry.space_group_name_H-M   'P 1'
#
loop_
_entity.id
_entity.type
_entity.pdbx_description
1 polymer ?
#
loop_
_entity_poly.entity_id
_entity_poly.type
_entity_poly.pdbx_seq_one_letter_code
_entity_poly.pdbx_strand_id
1 'polypeptide(L)'
;MTSYPPAQCCTVGFRHDSIRGTPQGKAIRITGGKHEAYLATPPPDKAKKSSALLFLPDIMGIWQNSRLLADEFASNGYLTLLLDTFNGDPLPVKAVANNEVDIFKWLTGGSTGDNPHNEPAVDPIVLNAIKVLKEEYGVNKLGAVGYCFGAKYLVRHWNAGIDAGYLAHPSFVDAGELAAINGPVSIAAAETDHIFPDKKRHETEDILIKNGKQYQLTLYSKVAHGFATRCDLSKREQKWAKEQAFYQAIVWFDEHLPQNEPRVNSGSENRRPTAETQKRGPTTEAPRPRGFIPPTAVTGSRHRQSAAAAFNLGTLHLVIINTMSSIQQDNATPRLLEAKQDETNQVRRDSPPIAERQSDDIETQRQFEKDDPDALDWDGPEDPDNPMNWPPRKRTAHIVLIALVQLVSNLASTMFAPAGKLLMHNFDFSSRTLSSLSVSIYVLGFAIGPLIWAPLSEVYGRFPIYIISTIIFVGFVLGCAFSTSLAMFMVFRLLSGCGGAASLALSGGTLADLVPRQQRGKWMALIAIGPIMGPTIGPVVGGFVGQNIGWRWVFRLMAICVSRALLVSFWNVGLRSLEIGALIPLAAYSLRETYAPVILLQKENKRRMSLGLPLVSAGRDVSAKLKRSILRPFKLLFLSPVVLFLALYAAFCFGLMFLLLTTFSNVFSGQYGFDMGITGLCYLGIGVGTLGGLIAQGNFSDNIMRKRAEQRGGEPKPEDRIPLMAYLSWTIPVGMFWYGWSTDEKAHWIVPIIGSAFVGIGFIFVVMPSMIYLVDCFGPEAAASALAAHTVLRSVTAAFLPLAGPRIVIELAANIEIKLSSCAVNGIFLAHSSDTSTTAVECSQVEAVVFAVCIEPEVTFALLSAVFLILRGSMPIR
;
A
#
# COMPACT_ATOMS: atom_id res chain seq x y z
N MET A 1 13.23 -3.91 25.99
CA MET A 1 12.46 -3.46 24.83
C MET A 1 12.63 -1.98 24.65
N THR A 2 13.08 -1.57 23.49
CA THR A 2 12.55 -0.36 22.90
C THR A 2 11.40 -0.79 22.01
N SER A 3 10.23 -0.17 22.08
CA SER A 3 9.10 -0.51 21.19
C SER A 3 8.33 0.73 20.80
N TYR A 4 7.66 0.69 19.65
CA TYR A 4 6.83 1.80 19.20
C TYR A 4 5.55 1.93 20.05
N PRO A 5 4.85 3.08 19.99
CA PRO A 5 3.55 3.25 20.63
C PRO A 5 2.52 2.24 20.13
N PRO A 6 1.46 1.95 20.93
CA PRO A 6 0.39 1.07 20.50
C PRO A 6 -0.25 1.58 19.20
N ALA A 7 -0.46 0.69 18.23
CA ALA A 7 -1.09 1.01 16.95
C ALA A 7 -2.41 0.24 16.79
N GLN A 8 -3.07 0.36 15.62
CA GLN A 8 -4.34 -0.34 15.35
C GLN A 8 -4.24 -1.86 15.51
N CYS A 9 -3.08 -2.48 15.32
CA CYS A 9 -2.90 -3.91 15.62
C CYS A 9 -3.08 -4.24 17.12
N CYS A 10 -2.92 -3.26 18.01
CA CYS A 10 -3.12 -3.41 19.46
C CYS A 10 -4.60 -3.44 19.84
N THR A 11 -5.50 -3.09 18.92
CA THR A 11 -6.94 -3.15 19.15
C THR A 11 -7.49 -4.51 18.65
N VAL A 12 -7.12 -5.01 17.48
CA VAL A 12 -7.71 -6.25 16.90
C VAL A 12 -7.30 -7.55 17.62
N GLY A 13 -8.25 -8.42 17.99
CA GLY A 13 -7.96 -9.68 18.70
C GLY A 13 -9.15 -10.64 18.89
N PHE A 14 -8.88 -11.94 19.09
CA PHE A 14 -9.91 -12.96 19.35
C PHE A 14 -10.26 -13.03 20.83
N ARG A 15 -11.55 -13.17 21.14
CA ARG A 15 -12.00 -13.57 22.48
C ARG A 15 -11.80 -15.09 22.63
N HIS A 16 -11.25 -15.51 23.76
CA HIS A 16 -11.08 -16.92 24.07
C HIS A 16 -12.36 -17.41 24.77
N ASP A 17 -13.22 -18.08 24.02
CA ASP A 17 -14.45 -18.68 24.53
C ASP A 17 -14.18 -20.01 25.29
N SER A 18 -15.23 -20.49 25.95
CA SER A 18 -15.35 -21.49 27.03
C SER A 18 -14.54 -22.80 26.99
N ILE A 19 -13.69 -23.05 26.00
CA ILE A 19 -12.81 -24.23 25.91
C ILE A 19 -11.74 -24.25 27.03
N ARG A 20 -11.39 -23.09 27.63
CA ARG A 20 -10.53 -23.00 28.83
C ARG A 20 -11.29 -22.76 30.15
N GLY A 21 -12.63 -22.76 30.13
CA GLY A 21 -13.48 -22.51 31.30
C GLY A 21 -13.93 -21.05 31.47
N THR A 22 -14.78 -20.81 32.46
CA THR A 22 -15.22 -19.46 32.87
C THR A 22 -14.23 -18.86 33.88
N PRO A 23 -13.95 -17.54 33.83
CA PRO A 23 -13.07 -16.90 34.80
C PRO A 23 -13.50 -17.18 36.25
N GLN A 24 -12.57 -17.58 37.11
CA GLN A 24 -12.84 -18.06 38.49
C GLN A 24 -12.37 -17.10 39.59
N GLY A 25 -11.40 -16.23 39.29
CA GLY A 25 -11.01 -15.13 40.17
C GLY A 25 -12.13 -14.13 40.48
N LYS A 26 -11.88 -13.25 41.45
CA LYS A 26 -12.87 -12.29 41.98
C LYS A 26 -12.54 -10.87 41.54
N ALA A 27 -13.54 -10.13 41.10
CA ALA A 27 -13.42 -8.68 40.96
C ALA A 27 -13.33 -8.05 42.36
N ILE A 28 -12.29 -7.26 42.60
CA ILE A 28 -12.03 -6.58 43.86
C ILE A 28 -11.76 -5.10 43.60
N ARG A 29 -11.79 -4.29 44.66
CA ARG A 29 -11.29 -2.92 44.62
C ARG A 29 -10.15 -2.77 45.60
N ILE A 30 -9.07 -2.14 45.17
CA ILE A 30 -7.85 -1.93 45.96
C ILE A 30 -7.74 -0.46 46.38
N THR A 31 -6.90 -0.18 47.37
CA THR A 31 -6.63 1.20 47.87
C THR A 31 -7.92 1.89 48.37
N GLY A 32 -8.62 1.26 49.31
CA GLY A 32 -9.84 1.84 49.91
C GLY A 32 -11.03 1.99 48.96
N GLY A 33 -11.09 1.19 47.89
CA GLY A 33 -12.20 1.20 46.93
C GLY A 33 -11.98 2.05 45.67
N LYS A 34 -10.76 2.59 45.48
CA LYS A 34 -10.47 3.56 44.43
C LYS A 34 -10.16 2.95 43.05
N HIS A 35 -9.51 1.79 43.01
CA HIS A 35 -9.09 1.16 41.74
C HIS A 35 -9.65 -0.24 41.61
N GLU A 36 -10.18 -0.59 40.43
CA GLU A 36 -10.69 -1.93 40.16
C GLU A 36 -9.55 -2.89 39.82
N ALA A 37 -9.67 -4.12 40.29
CA ALA A 37 -8.72 -5.19 40.01
C ALA A 37 -9.43 -6.54 39.99
N TYR A 38 -8.76 -7.54 39.43
CA TYR A 38 -9.22 -8.91 39.39
C TYR A 38 -8.19 -9.79 40.09
N LEU A 39 -8.61 -10.46 41.16
CA LEU A 39 -7.76 -11.29 42.00
C LEU A 39 -8.02 -12.78 41.68
N ALA A 40 -7.02 -13.42 41.08
CA ALA A 40 -7.00 -14.86 40.86
C ALA A 40 -6.18 -15.52 41.98
N THR A 41 -6.84 -16.37 42.77
CA THR A 41 -6.24 -17.03 43.95
C THR A 41 -5.89 -18.48 43.61
N PRO A 42 -4.65 -18.93 43.89
CA PRO A 42 -4.23 -20.29 43.61
C PRO A 42 -4.95 -21.31 44.52
N PRO A 43 -5.13 -22.56 44.06
CA PRO A 43 -5.57 -23.66 44.92
C PRO A 43 -4.66 -23.83 46.15
N PRO A 44 -5.19 -24.11 47.36
CA PRO A 44 -4.41 -24.15 48.61
C PRO A 44 -3.25 -25.14 48.59
N ASP A 45 -3.35 -26.22 47.80
CA ASP A 45 -2.36 -27.27 47.62
C ASP A 45 -1.17 -26.85 46.73
N LYS A 46 -1.33 -25.81 45.90
CA LYS A 46 -0.31 -25.31 44.96
C LYS A 46 0.18 -23.90 45.26
N ALA A 47 -0.41 -23.22 46.25
CA ALA A 47 -0.18 -21.82 46.53
C ALA A 47 1.28 -21.51 46.92
N LYS A 48 1.92 -20.60 46.16
CA LYS A 48 3.25 -20.05 46.47
C LYS A 48 3.11 -18.94 47.52
N LYS A 49 3.23 -19.28 48.81
CA LYS A 49 2.88 -18.36 49.91
C LYS A 49 3.72 -17.08 50.00
N SER A 50 4.92 -17.06 49.43
CA SER A 50 5.83 -15.90 49.50
C SER A 50 5.95 -15.12 48.19
N SER A 51 5.21 -15.51 47.14
CA SER A 51 5.34 -14.90 45.80
C SER A 51 3.99 -14.61 45.15
N ALA A 52 3.87 -13.45 44.52
CA ALA A 52 2.71 -13.06 43.74
C ALA A 52 3.10 -12.44 42.40
N LEU A 53 2.15 -12.37 41.48
CA LEU A 53 2.27 -11.75 40.17
C LEU A 53 1.36 -10.52 40.07
N LEU A 54 1.96 -9.37 39.75
CA LEU A 54 1.23 -8.20 39.28
C LEU A 54 1.01 -8.33 37.77
N PHE A 55 -0.24 -8.36 37.33
CA PHE A 55 -0.60 -8.46 35.92
C PHE A 55 -1.04 -7.09 35.40
N LEU A 56 -0.23 -6.54 34.49
CA LEU A 56 -0.49 -5.30 33.77
C LEU A 56 -1.03 -5.63 32.36
N PRO A 57 -2.31 -5.33 32.08
CA PRO A 57 -2.99 -5.77 30.87
C PRO A 57 -2.59 -4.99 29.62
N ASP A 58 -3.06 -5.50 28.47
CA ASP A 58 -3.11 -4.74 27.23
C ASP A 58 -4.21 -3.67 27.28
N ILE A 59 -4.40 -2.93 26.18
CA ILE A 59 -5.33 -1.78 26.09
C ILE A 59 -6.81 -2.14 26.33
N MET A 60 -7.14 -3.44 26.40
CA MET A 60 -8.48 -3.95 26.74
C MET A 60 -8.70 -4.08 28.26
N GLY A 61 -7.66 -3.85 29.08
CA GLY A 61 -7.77 -3.81 30.54
C GLY A 61 -8.21 -5.15 31.15
N ILE A 62 -9.24 -5.10 32.00
CA ILE A 62 -9.82 -6.29 32.66
C ILE A 62 -10.94 -6.87 31.79
N TRP A 63 -10.58 -7.79 30.90
CA TRP A 63 -11.49 -8.45 29.96
C TRP A 63 -11.32 -9.96 29.98
N GLN A 64 -12.13 -10.71 29.21
CA GLN A 64 -12.20 -12.17 29.27
C GLN A 64 -10.81 -12.83 29.23
N ASN A 65 -9.98 -12.49 28.23
CA ASN A 65 -8.71 -13.19 28.01
C ASN A 65 -7.68 -12.86 29.10
N SER A 66 -7.64 -11.61 29.58
CA SER A 66 -6.73 -11.23 30.67
C SER A 66 -7.13 -11.91 31.98
N ARG A 67 -8.43 -12.07 32.26
CA ARG A 67 -8.92 -12.85 33.41
C ARG A 67 -8.55 -14.33 33.31
N LEU A 68 -8.73 -14.95 32.14
CA LEU A 68 -8.36 -16.35 31.92
C LEU A 68 -6.85 -16.58 32.11
N LEU A 69 -6.00 -15.67 31.62
CA LEU A 69 -4.55 -15.76 31.84
C LEU A 69 -4.19 -15.58 33.32
N ALA A 70 -4.85 -14.66 34.03
CA ALA A 70 -4.65 -14.49 35.48
C ALA A 70 -5.04 -15.75 36.27
N ASP A 71 -6.15 -16.39 35.90
CA ASP A 71 -6.56 -17.67 36.48
C ASP A 71 -5.59 -18.80 36.13
N GLU A 72 -5.00 -18.79 34.93
CA GLU A 72 -4.00 -19.76 34.50
C GLU A 72 -2.70 -19.62 35.32
N PHE A 73 -2.25 -18.39 35.60
CA PHE A 73 -1.15 -18.14 36.55
C PHE A 73 -1.48 -18.63 37.97
N ALA A 74 -2.70 -18.40 38.44
CA ALA A 74 -3.17 -18.90 39.73
C ALA A 74 -3.24 -20.44 39.78
N SER A 75 -3.64 -21.10 38.69
CA SER A 75 -3.62 -22.56 38.61
C SER A 75 -2.21 -23.17 38.71
N ASN A 76 -1.18 -22.38 38.39
CA ASN A 76 0.25 -22.69 38.55
C ASN A 76 0.83 -22.21 39.89
N GLY A 77 -0.03 -21.83 40.85
CA GLY A 77 0.35 -21.53 42.22
C GLY A 77 0.57 -20.05 42.54
N TYR A 78 0.56 -19.16 41.56
CA TYR A 78 0.84 -17.74 41.77
C TYR A 78 -0.42 -16.94 42.12
N LEU A 79 -0.45 -16.29 43.29
CA LEU A 79 -1.43 -15.24 43.55
C LEU A 79 -1.29 -14.15 42.49
N THR A 80 -2.32 -13.91 41.69
CA THR A 80 -2.23 -12.99 40.54
C THR A 80 -3.24 -11.87 40.66
N LEU A 81 -2.73 -10.62 40.68
CA LEU A 81 -3.54 -9.41 40.72
C LEU A 81 -3.51 -8.73 39.36
N LEU A 82 -4.60 -8.86 38.60
CA LEU A 82 -4.83 -8.17 37.33
C LEU A 82 -5.41 -6.78 37.59
N LEU A 83 -4.66 -5.75 37.19
CA LEU A 83 -4.96 -4.35 37.50
C LEU A 83 -5.72 -3.67 36.37
N ASP A 84 -6.71 -2.84 36.70
CA ASP A 84 -7.28 -1.90 35.74
C ASP A 84 -6.40 -0.65 35.64
N THR A 85 -5.54 -0.62 34.64
CA THR A 85 -4.64 0.52 34.37
C THR A 85 -5.36 1.73 33.79
N PHE A 86 -6.63 1.62 33.42
CA PHE A 86 -7.40 2.66 32.72
C PHE A 86 -8.53 3.24 33.55
N ASN A 87 -8.63 2.91 34.85
CA ASN A 87 -9.59 3.50 35.78
C ASN A 87 -11.05 3.48 35.26
N GLY A 88 -11.53 2.32 34.82
CA GLY A 88 -12.88 2.11 34.30
C GLY A 88 -13.08 2.49 32.84
N ASP A 89 -12.02 2.90 32.14
CA ASP A 89 -12.07 3.33 30.73
C ASP A 89 -11.19 2.48 29.78
N PRO A 90 -11.20 1.13 29.85
CA PRO A 90 -10.52 0.31 28.85
C PRO A 90 -11.22 0.41 27.50
N LEU A 91 -10.49 0.17 26.42
CA LEU A 91 -11.11 0.13 25.09
C LEU A 91 -12.05 -1.07 24.99
N PRO A 92 -13.35 -0.87 24.64
CA PRO A 92 -14.27 -1.98 24.50
C PRO A 92 -13.96 -2.74 23.21
N VAL A 93 -14.00 -4.08 23.31
CA VAL A 93 -13.72 -5.02 22.21
C VAL A 93 -14.47 -4.68 20.90
N LYS A 94 -15.67 -4.09 20.99
CA LYS A 94 -16.52 -3.71 19.85
C LYS A 94 -16.13 -2.40 19.16
N ALA A 95 -15.71 -1.36 19.88
CA ALA A 95 -15.29 -0.07 19.27
C ALA A 95 -13.96 -0.22 18.50
N VAL A 96 -13.23 -1.26 18.87
CA VAL A 96 -11.94 -1.67 18.37
C VAL A 96 -12.03 -2.44 17.04
N ALA A 97 -13.11 -3.20 16.81
CA ALA A 97 -13.33 -3.96 15.58
C ALA A 97 -13.74 -3.07 14.38
N ASN A 98 -14.39 -1.93 14.64
CA ASN A 98 -14.93 -1.04 13.60
C ASN A 98 -13.97 0.06 13.14
N ASN A 99 -12.73 0.08 13.64
CA ASN A 99 -11.72 1.10 13.30
C ASN A 99 -12.19 2.55 13.65
N GLU A 100 -13.00 2.69 14.70
CA GLU A 100 -13.69 3.93 15.10
C GLU A 100 -12.91 4.77 16.14
N VAL A 101 -11.82 4.24 16.71
CA VAL A 101 -11.12 4.88 17.84
C VAL A 101 -9.69 5.30 17.48
N ASP A 102 -9.38 6.58 17.69
CA ASP A 102 -8.02 7.11 17.65
C ASP A 102 -7.31 6.81 18.99
N ILE A 103 -6.36 5.88 18.95
CA ILE A 103 -5.63 5.40 20.14
C ILE A 103 -4.85 6.52 20.81
N PHE A 104 -4.25 7.44 20.05
CA PHE A 104 -3.50 8.55 20.64
C PHE A 104 -4.44 9.52 21.34
N LYS A 105 -5.60 9.81 20.74
CA LYS A 105 -6.63 10.65 21.38
C LYS A 105 -7.12 10.03 22.68
N TRP A 106 -7.43 8.73 22.67
CA TRP A 106 -7.84 7.98 23.86
C TRP A 106 -6.73 7.95 24.92
N LEU A 107 -5.46 7.75 24.56
CA LEU A 107 -4.36 7.82 25.51
C LEU A 107 -4.24 9.21 26.17
N THR A 108 -4.48 10.28 25.42
CA THR A 108 -4.34 11.66 25.93
C THR A 108 -5.52 12.18 26.76
N GLY A 109 -6.73 11.66 26.57
CA GLY A 109 -7.94 12.18 27.24
C GLY A 109 -8.98 11.13 27.67
N GLY A 110 -8.74 9.85 27.45
CA GLY A 110 -9.73 8.79 27.66
C GLY A 110 -10.89 8.84 26.66
N SER A 111 -11.90 8.01 26.86
CA SER A 111 -13.08 7.94 25.98
C SER A 111 -13.99 9.16 26.11
N THR A 112 -13.96 9.85 27.25
CA THR A 112 -14.81 11.02 27.56
C THR A 112 -14.08 12.37 27.46
N GLY A 113 -12.75 12.39 27.39
CA GLY A 113 -11.94 13.61 27.36
C GLY A 113 -11.35 14.02 28.73
N ASP A 114 -11.85 13.44 29.83
CA ASP A 114 -11.49 13.80 31.21
C ASP A 114 -10.78 12.67 31.99
N ASN A 115 -10.41 11.56 31.34
CA ASN A 115 -9.75 10.40 31.99
C ASN A 115 -8.49 9.99 31.21
N PRO A 116 -7.39 10.76 31.26
CA PRO A 116 -6.19 10.48 30.49
C PRO A 116 -5.50 9.18 30.92
N HIS A 117 -4.91 8.45 29.97
CA HIS A 117 -4.16 7.19 30.19
C HIS A 117 -2.66 7.37 29.97
N ASN A 118 -2.14 8.50 30.45
CA ASN A 118 -0.73 8.87 30.38
C ASN A 118 -0.01 8.53 31.71
N GLU A 119 1.32 8.72 31.72
CA GLU A 119 2.16 8.36 32.87
C GLU A 119 1.66 8.94 34.21
N PRO A 120 1.33 10.25 34.34
CA PRO A 120 0.77 10.80 35.58
C PRO A 120 -0.50 10.12 36.10
N ALA A 121 -1.33 9.60 35.20
CA ALA A 121 -2.59 8.96 35.56
C ALA A 121 -2.40 7.48 35.95
N VAL A 122 -1.54 6.74 35.22
CA VAL A 122 -1.36 5.30 35.39
C VAL A 122 -0.32 4.95 36.46
N ASP A 123 0.76 5.73 36.58
CA ASP A 123 1.84 5.52 37.56
C ASP A 123 1.33 5.34 39.01
N PRO A 124 0.45 6.19 39.57
CA PRO A 124 -0.05 6.01 40.93
C PRO A 124 -0.88 4.73 41.10
N ILE A 125 -1.59 4.29 40.05
CA ILE A 125 -2.42 3.07 40.10
C ILE A 125 -1.51 1.84 40.28
N VAL A 126 -0.43 1.77 39.50
CA VAL A 126 0.54 0.67 39.54
C VAL A 126 1.30 0.64 40.87
N LEU A 127 1.78 1.80 41.35
CA LEU A 127 2.48 1.90 42.64
C LEU A 127 1.59 1.48 43.82
N ASN A 128 0.32 1.89 43.81
CA ASN A 128 -0.64 1.48 44.82
C ASN A 128 -0.90 -0.04 44.78
N ALA A 129 -0.99 -0.64 43.59
CA ALA A 129 -1.15 -2.08 43.45
C ALA A 129 0.06 -2.87 44.00
N ILE A 130 1.28 -2.39 43.75
CA ILE A 130 2.51 -2.97 44.33
C ILE A 130 2.48 -2.89 45.86
N LYS A 131 2.07 -1.74 46.40
CA LYS A 131 1.95 -1.53 47.84
C LYS A 131 0.94 -2.49 48.47
N VAL A 132 -0.24 -2.64 47.86
CA VAL A 132 -1.30 -3.56 48.32
C VAL A 132 -0.79 -5.01 48.33
N LEU A 133 -0.10 -5.46 47.28
CA LEU A 133 0.46 -6.82 47.26
C LEU A 133 1.48 -7.05 48.37
N LYS A 134 2.33 -6.07 48.68
CA LYS A 134 3.36 -6.21 49.73
C LYS A 134 2.79 -6.08 51.15
N GLU A 135 1.93 -5.11 51.39
CA GLU A 135 1.46 -4.76 52.74
C GLU A 135 0.20 -5.54 53.13
N GLU A 136 -0.79 -5.65 52.26
CA GLU A 136 -2.07 -6.31 52.58
C GLU A 136 -2.03 -7.82 52.33
N TYR A 137 -1.31 -8.26 51.29
CA TYR A 137 -1.19 -9.68 50.93
C TYR A 137 0.13 -10.32 51.38
N GLY A 138 1.01 -9.58 52.06
CA GLY A 138 2.25 -10.11 52.66
C GLY A 138 3.24 -10.70 51.66
N VAL A 139 3.28 -10.17 50.44
CA VAL A 139 4.14 -10.71 49.36
C VAL A 139 5.59 -10.25 49.55
N ASN A 140 6.50 -11.21 49.77
CA ASN A 140 7.94 -10.96 49.91
C ASN A 140 8.67 -10.87 48.56
N LYS A 141 8.21 -11.63 47.55
CA LYS A 141 8.79 -11.69 46.22
C LYS A 141 7.75 -11.39 45.15
N LEU A 142 7.93 -10.29 44.43
CA LEU A 142 6.94 -9.81 43.47
C LEU A 142 7.42 -10.05 42.03
N GLY A 143 6.71 -10.90 41.29
CA GLY A 143 6.82 -10.93 39.84
C GLY A 143 5.86 -9.95 39.18
N ALA A 144 6.19 -9.50 37.98
CA ALA A 144 5.25 -8.73 37.15
C ALA A 144 5.16 -9.31 35.74
N VAL A 145 3.95 -9.30 35.18
CA VAL A 145 3.69 -9.61 33.77
C VAL A 145 3.14 -8.37 33.07
N GLY A 146 3.72 -8.03 31.92
CA GLY A 146 3.30 -6.89 31.11
C GLY A 146 2.97 -7.30 29.69
N TYR A 147 1.71 -7.08 29.29
CA TYR A 147 1.22 -7.41 27.94
C TYR A 147 0.95 -6.13 27.15
N CYS A 148 1.51 -6.00 25.95
CA CYS A 148 1.32 -4.80 25.11
C CYS A 148 1.63 -3.51 25.91
N PHE A 149 0.61 -2.69 26.18
CA PHE A 149 0.71 -1.42 26.90
C PHE A 149 1.22 -1.60 28.34
N GLY A 150 0.83 -2.70 29.01
CA GLY A 150 1.31 -3.04 30.35
C GLY A 150 2.82 -3.29 30.41
N ALA A 151 3.47 -3.57 29.27
CA ALA A 151 4.92 -3.72 29.21
C ALA A 151 5.67 -2.45 29.64
N LYS A 152 5.20 -1.27 29.21
CA LYS A 152 5.77 0.02 29.61
C LYS A 152 5.81 0.16 31.12
N TYR A 153 4.67 -0.05 31.77
CA TYR A 153 4.52 0.19 33.20
C TYR A 153 5.23 -0.86 34.06
N LEU A 154 5.40 -2.08 33.56
CA LEU A 154 6.27 -3.05 34.21
C LEU A 154 7.72 -2.54 34.26
N VAL A 155 8.24 -2.15 33.09
CA VAL A 155 9.64 -1.71 32.94
C VAL A 155 9.89 -0.43 33.73
N ARG A 156 8.98 0.53 33.64
CA ARG A 156 9.06 1.82 34.33
C ARG A 156 9.02 1.67 35.86
N HIS A 157 8.18 0.78 36.39
CA HIS A 157 8.02 0.57 37.83
C HIS A 157 8.88 -0.56 38.39
N TRP A 158 9.91 -0.99 37.66
CA TRP A 158 10.82 -2.04 38.09
C TRP A 158 11.36 -1.79 39.52
N ASN A 159 11.86 -0.56 39.75
CA ASN A 159 12.47 -0.15 41.01
C ASN A 159 11.48 0.08 42.16
N ALA A 160 10.16 -0.02 41.92
CA ALA A 160 9.16 -0.08 43.00
C ALA A 160 9.14 -1.45 43.72
N GLY A 161 10.04 -2.35 43.31
CA GLY A 161 10.36 -3.61 43.95
C GLY A 161 9.65 -4.79 43.29
N ILE A 162 9.76 -4.84 41.96
CA ILE A 162 9.53 -6.03 41.14
C ILE A 162 10.84 -6.83 41.14
N ASP A 163 10.80 -8.09 41.55
CA ASP A 163 11.95 -9.00 41.62
C ASP A 163 12.22 -9.71 40.29
N ALA A 164 11.19 -10.01 39.50
CA ALA A 164 11.31 -10.66 38.19
C ALA A 164 10.21 -10.19 37.23
N GLY A 165 10.53 -10.06 35.95
CA GLY A 165 9.60 -9.56 34.94
C GLY A 165 9.43 -10.50 33.76
N TYR A 166 8.19 -10.61 33.26
CA TYR A 166 7.88 -11.24 31.99
C TYR A 166 7.05 -10.30 31.11
N LEU A 167 7.42 -10.21 29.84
CA LEU A 167 6.87 -9.25 28.91
C LEU A 167 6.47 -9.95 27.62
N ALA A 168 5.24 -9.75 27.16
CA ALA A 168 4.76 -10.35 25.92
C ALA A 168 4.26 -9.29 24.94
N HIS A 169 4.71 -9.39 23.68
CA HIS A 169 4.39 -8.48 22.57
C HIS A 169 4.39 -7.00 23.02
N PRO A 170 5.53 -6.50 23.48
CA PRO A 170 5.62 -5.23 24.22
C PRO A 170 5.33 -4.01 23.35
N SER A 171 4.69 -2.99 23.92
CA SER A 171 4.51 -1.69 23.28
C SER A 171 4.89 -0.55 24.21
N PHE A 172 5.25 0.58 23.62
CA PHE A 172 5.50 1.85 24.28
C PHE A 172 6.64 1.87 25.32
N VAL A 173 7.67 1.04 25.14
CA VAL A 173 8.81 1.03 26.08
C VAL A 173 9.97 1.83 25.51
N ASP A 174 10.46 2.79 26.30
CA ASP A 174 11.59 3.64 25.93
C ASP A 174 12.94 3.04 26.34
N ALA A 175 14.01 3.41 25.62
CA ALA A 175 15.37 2.90 25.86
C ALA A 175 15.87 3.22 27.27
N GLY A 176 15.55 4.42 27.78
CA GLY A 176 15.93 4.85 29.12
C GLY A 176 15.19 4.07 30.21
N GLU A 177 13.90 3.79 30.03
CA GLU A 177 13.12 2.98 30.97
C GLU A 177 13.63 1.54 30.99
N LEU A 178 13.92 0.96 29.82
CA LEU A 178 14.50 -0.37 29.73
C LEU A 178 15.86 -0.47 30.43
N ALA A 179 16.71 0.53 30.28
CA ALA A 179 18.02 0.55 30.93
C ALA A 179 17.91 0.55 32.46
N ALA A 180 16.77 0.96 33.03
CA ALA A 180 16.53 0.95 34.47
C ALA A 180 16.23 -0.45 35.05
N ILE A 181 15.99 -1.47 34.21
CA ILE A 181 15.79 -2.85 34.66
C ILE A 181 17.09 -3.39 35.26
N ASN A 182 17.04 -3.78 36.53
CA ASN A 182 18.20 -4.27 37.29
C ASN A 182 18.06 -5.72 37.81
N GLY A 183 17.07 -6.47 37.32
CA GLY A 183 16.86 -7.89 37.64
C GLY A 183 16.42 -8.73 36.43
N PRO A 184 16.01 -9.99 36.64
CA PRO A 184 15.78 -10.94 35.56
C PRO A 184 14.51 -10.66 34.75
N VAL A 185 14.66 -10.47 33.44
CA VAL A 185 13.54 -10.20 32.52
C VAL A 185 13.44 -11.19 31.35
N SER A 186 12.24 -11.70 31.10
CA SER A 186 11.94 -12.56 29.94
C SER A 186 10.96 -11.89 28.99
N ILE A 187 11.22 -12.01 27.69
CA ILE A 187 10.50 -11.32 26.63
C ILE A 187 10.03 -12.35 25.60
N ALA A 188 8.73 -12.42 25.37
CA ALA A 188 8.10 -13.17 24.30
C ALA A 188 7.75 -12.22 23.14
N ALA A 189 8.51 -12.34 22.05
CA ALA A 189 8.37 -11.50 20.86
C ALA A 189 7.67 -12.27 19.73
N ALA A 190 6.81 -11.57 18.99
CA ALA A 190 6.23 -12.09 17.75
C ALA A 190 7.24 -11.92 16.59
N GLU A 191 7.28 -12.89 15.68
CA GLU A 191 8.05 -12.78 14.45
C GLU A 191 7.57 -11.62 13.58
N THR A 192 6.24 -11.47 13.45
CA THR A 192 5.59 -10.41 12.67
C THR A 192 5.07 -9.29 13.57
N ASP A 193 6.00 -8.56 14.19
CA ASP A 193 5.68 -7.45 15.09
C ASP A 193 6.16 -6.09 14.56
N HIS A 194 5.21 -5.24 14.13
CA HIS A 194 5.51 -3.87 13.68
C HIS A 194 5.77 -2.91 14.85
N ILE A 195 5.35 -3.25 16.06
CA ILE A 195 5.56 -2.47 17.29
C ILE A 195 6.91 -2.80 17.91
N PHE A 196 7.31 -4.07 17.82
CA PHE A 196 8.60 -4.58 18.26
C PHE A 196 9.41 -5.25 17.13
N PRO A 197 9.79 -4.47 16.08
CA PRO A 197 10.50 -5.00 14.92
C PRO A 197 11.94 -5.42 15.23
N ASP A 198 12.59 -6.08 14.27
CA ASP A 198 13.98 -6.55 14.32
C ASP A 198 14.97 -5.52 14.89
N LYS A 199 14.95 -4.28 14.38
CA LYS A 199 15.82 -3.20 14.82
C LYS A 199 15.63 -2.88 16.31
N LYS A 200 14.38 -2.89 16.75
CA LYS A 200 13.99 -2.60 18.13
C LYS A 200 14.29 -3.77 19.07
N ARG A 201 14.27 -5.01 18.56
CA ARG A 201 14.74 -6.21 19.26
C ARG A 201 16.26 -6.17 19.48
N HIS A 202 17.04 -5.83 18.47
CA HIS A 202 18.50 -5.70 18.63
C HIS A 202 18.87 -4.56 19.58
N GLU A 203 18.21 -3.40 19.48
CA GLU A 203 18.39 -2.29 20.43
C GLU A 203 18.08 -2.73 21.88
N THR A 204 17.11 -3.63 22.04
CA THR A 204 16.76 -4.21 23.35
C THR A 204 17.83 -5.14 23.87
N GLU A 205 18.32 -6.04 23.04
CA GLU A 205 19.39 -6.96 23.39
C GLU A 205 20.65 -6.19 23.79
N ASP A 206 21.03 -5.17 23.01
CA ASP A 206 22.18 -4.32 23.31
C ASP A 206 22.07 -3.63 24.68
N ILE A 207 20.89 -3.15 25.06
CA ILE A 207 20.65 -2.52 26.36
C ILE A 207 20.68 -3.57 27.49
N LEU A 208 20.04 -4.72 27.31
CA LEU A 208 20.00 -5.77 28.33
C LEU A 208 21.37 -6.41 28.55
N ILE A 209 22.16 -6.59 27.49
CA ILE A 209 23.56 -7.03 27.57
C ILE A 209 24.38 -6.04 28.39
N LYS A 210 24.22 -4.73 28.16
CA LYS A 210 24.91 -3.68 28.93
C LYS A 210 24.53 -3.68 30.41
N ASN A 211 23.28 -4.03 30.73
CA ASN A 211 22.82 -4.12 32.12
C ASN A 211 23.42 -5.32 32.88
N GLY A 212 23.97 -6.32 32.17
CA GLY A 212 24.67 -7.46 32.77
C GLY A 212 23.77 -8.37 33.62
N LYS A 213 22.44 -8.25 33.50
CA LYS A 213 21.45 -9.07 34.19
C LYS A 213 20.93 -10.19 33.29
N GLN A 214 20.43 -11.25 33.91
CA GLN A 214 19.91 -12.40 33.20
C GLN A 214 18.66 -11.98 32.40
N TYR A 215 18.67 -12.25 31.10
CA TYR A 215 17.51 -11.99 30.25
C TYR A 215 17.25 -13.16 29.31
N GLN A 216 16.00 -13.29 28.87
CA GLN A 216 15.59 -14.21 27.82
C GLN A 216 14.77 -13.42 26.80
N LEU A 217 15.08 -13.56 25.51
CA LEU A 217 14.25 -13.06 24.42
C LEU A 217 13.95 -14.23 23.49
N THR A 218 12.69 -14.65 23.46
CA THR A 218 12.23 -15.74 22.59
C THR A 218 11.39 -15.17 21.47
N LEU A 219 11.72 -15.57 20.24
CA LEU A 219 10.96 -15.22 19.06
C LEU A 219 10.00 -16.36 18.68
N TYR A 220 8.71 -16.06 18.61
CA TYR A 220 7.69 -17.01 18.18
C TYR A 220 7.33 -16.79 16.72
N SER A 221 7.51 -17.82 15.90
CA SER A 221 7.24 -17.79 14.46
C SER A 221 5.75 -17.81 14.14
N LYS A 222 5.38 -17.24 12.98
CA LYS A 222 4.00 -17.24 12.44
C LYS A 222 2.94 -16.60 13.35
N VAL A 223 3.36 -15.70 14.22
CA VAL A 223 2.45 -14.94 15.09
C VAL A 223 2.77 -13.45 15.06
N ALA A 224 1.71 -12.65 15.17
CA ALA A 224 1.76 -11.19 15.11
C ALA A 224 1.67 -10.53 16.49
N HIS A 225 1.74 -9.19 16.51
CA HIS A 225 1.59 -8.42 17.74
C HIS A 225 0.26 -8.74 18.46
N GLY A 226 0.32 -9.02 19.76
CA GLY A 226 -0.84 -9.43 20.55
C GLY A 226 -1.05 -10.93 20.69
N PHE A 227 -0.20 -11.77 20.10
CA PHE A 227 -0.43 -13.22 20.07
C PHE A 227 -0.60 -13.88 21.45
N ALA A 228 0.00 -13.33 22.50
CA ALA A 228 -0.08 -13.94 23.83
C ALA A 228 -1.42 -13.71 24.52
N THR A 229 -2.16 -12.65 24.18
CA THR A 229 -3.48 -12.34 24.77
C THR A 229 -4.63 -12.48 23.80
N ARG A 230 -4.40 -12.31 22.49
CA ARG A 230 -5.43 -12.00 21.49
C ARG A 230 -5.39 -12.88 20.24
N CYS A 231 -4.61 -13.97 20.24
CA CYS A 231 -4.50 -14.85 19.08
C CYS A 231 -5.74 -15.74 18.85
N ASP A 232 -5.86 -16.25 17.63
CA ASP A 232 -6.84 -17.27 17.27
C ASP A 232 -6.45 -18.61 17.90
N LEU A 233 -7.34 -19.21 18.70
CA LEU A 233 -7.08 -20.53 19.26
C LEU A 233 -7.44 -21.67 18.30
N SER A 234 -8.17 -21.39 17.21
CA SER A 234 -8.47 -22.37 16.16
C SER A 234 -7.23 -22.66 15.29
N LYS A 235 -6.33 -21.68 15.15
CA LYS A 235 -5.07 -21.81 14.43
C LYS A 235 -4.03 -22.48 15.31
N ARG A 236 -3.57 -23.66 14.90
CA ARG A 236 -2.65 -24.52 15.69
C ARG A 236 -1.35 -23.81 16.04
N GLU A 237 -0.77 -23.07 15.10
CA GLU A 237 0.49 -22.36 15.25
C GLU A 237 0.36 -21.22 16.27
N GLN A 238 -0.75 -20.47 16.20
CA GLN A 238 -1.03 -19.38 17.12
C GLN A 238 -1.34 -19.89 18.53
N LYS A 239 -2.16 -20.92 18.65
CA LYS A 239 -2.42 -21.62 19.91
C LYS A 239 -1.13 -22.13 20.54
N TRP A 240 -0.29 -22.79 19.75
CA TRP A 240 1.01 -23.31 20.22
C TRP A 240 1.90 -22.16 20.69
N ALA A 241 2.06 -21.10 19.91
CA ALA A 241 2.91 -19.96 20.28
C ALA A 241 2.41 -19.26 21.56
N LYS A 242 1.09 -19.08 21.71
CA LYS A 242 0.48 -18.55 22.94
C LYS A 242 0.79 -19.46 24.13
N GLU A 243 0.57 -20.77 23.99
CA GLU A 243 0.83 -21.75 25.05
C GLU A 243 2.31 -21.77 25.43
N GLN A 244 3.21 -21.78 24.45
CA GLN A 244 4.65 -21.75 24.70
C GLN A 244 5.13 -20.44 25.31
N ALA A 245 4.56 -19.29 24.93
CA ALA A 245 4.84 -18.01 25.58
C ALA A 245 4.36 -18.02 27.04
N PHE A 246 3.20 -18.62 27.32
CA PHE A 246 2.75 -18.80 28.69
C PHE A 246 3.67 -19.75 29.48
N TYR A 247 4.10 -20.87 28.89
CA TYR A 247 5.08 -21.77 29.51
C TYR A 247 6.42 -21.08 29.76
N GLN A 248 6.89 -20.23 28.84
CA GLN A 248 8.07 -19.39 29.04
C GLN A 248 7.90 -18.52 30.29
N ALA A 249 6.74 -17.89 30.48
CA ALA A 249 6.47 -17.07 31.67
C ALA A 249 6.54 -17.89 32.96
N ILE A 250 5.88 -19.05 33.01
CA ILE A 250 5.86 -19.92 34.20
C ILE A 250 7.27 -20.41 34.53
N VAL A 251 8.00 -20.95 33.55
CA VAL A 251 9.38 -21.43 33.76
C VAL A 251 10.29 -20.30 34.25
N TRP A 252 10.14 -19.10 33.69
CA TRP A 252 10.91 -17.94 34.10
C TRP A 252 10.64 -17.54 35.56
N PHE A 253 9.37 -17.52 35.97
CA PHE A 253 9.02 -17.21 37.36
C PHE A 253 9.36 -18.34 38.32
N ASP A 254 9.30 -19.61 37.91
CA ASP A 254 9.69 -20.74 38.76
C ASP A 254 11.17 -20.67 39.13
N GLU A 255 12.01 -20.25 38.18
CA GLU A 255 13.46 -20.10 38.36
C GLU A 255 13.81 -18.86 39.21
N HIS A 256 13.10 -17.74 39.01
CA HIS A 256 13.50 -16.45 39.58
C HIS A 256 12.66 -15.96 40.77
N LEU A 257 11.56 -16.65 41.10
CA LEU A 257 10.75 -16.42 42.30
C LEU A 257 10.66 -17.73 43.15
N PRO A 258 11.78 -18.25 43.68
CA PRO A 258 11.78 -19.50 44.43
C PRO A 258 11.13 -19.36 45.81
N GLN A 259 10.58 -20.47 46.31
CA GLN A 259 9.69 -20.50 47.49
C GLN A 259 10.35 -20.60 48.87
N ASN A 260 11.67 -20.83 48.99
CA ASN A 260 12.26 -21.24 50.28
C ASN A 260 13.13 -20.15 50.92
N GLU A 261 12.85 -19.85 52.20
CA GLU A 261 13.82 -19.28 53.14
C GLU A 261 15.09 -20.16 53.24
N PRO A 262 16.26 -19.59 53.55
CA PRO A 262 17.52 -20.33 53.60
C PRO A 262 17.47 -21.41 54.69
N ARG A 263 17.78 -22.66 54.31
CA ARG A 263 18.03 -23.73 55.28
C ARG A 263 19.19 -23.31 56.18
N VAL A 264 18.90 -23.14 57.46
CA VAL A 264 19.88 -23.05 58.54
C VAL A 264 20.79 -24.28 58.47
N ASN A 265 22.11 -24.03 58.46
CA ASN A 265 23.14 -25.03 58.65
C ASN A 265 22.87 -25.83 59.94
N SER A 266 22.48 -27.10 59.82
CA SER A 266 22.79 -28.11 60.81
C SER A 266 23.72 -29.13 60.16
N GLY A 267 24.94 -29.21 60.69
CA GLY A 267 26.04 -29.92 60.09
C GLY A 267 25.81 -31.43 59.97
N SER A 268 26.31 -32.00 58.88
CA SER A 268 27.07 -33.26 58.90
C SER A 268 27.80 -33.45 57.57
N GLU A 269 29.12 -33.39 57.68
CA GLU A 269 30.12 -34.23 57.01
C GLU A 269 29.95 -34.61 55.52
N ASN A 270 30.75 -33.92 54.70
CA ASN A 270 31.88 -34.50 53.97
C ASN A 270 31.73 -35.97 53.50
N ARG A 271 31.41 -36.18 52.21
CA ARG A 271 31.92 -37.33 51.43
C ARG A 271 31.72 -37.12 49.92
N ARG A 272 32.86 -37.03 49.22
CA ARG A 272 32.94 -37.29 47.77
C ARG A 272 32.75 -38.80 47.52
N PRO A 273 32.05 -39.24 46.47
CA PRO A 273 32.19 -40.60 45.97
C PRO A 273 33.18 -40.63 44.81
N THR A 274 34.24 -41.42 45.00
CA THR A 274 35.12 -41.96 43.96
C THR A 274 34.39 -43.00 43.10
N ALA A 275 34.87 -43.15 41.87
CA ALA A 275 34.35 -44.04 40.83
C ALA A 275 34.67 -45.53 41.06
N GLU A 276 33.79 -46.43 40.60
CA GLU A 276 34.11 -47.78 40.08
C GLU A 276 32.89 -48.40 39.35
N THR A 277 32.86 -48.40 38.00
CA THR A 277 33.05 -49.52 37.02
C THR A 277 32.10 -50.74 37.18
N GLN A 278 31.15 -51.03 36.27
CA GLN A 278 31.20 -51.94 35.09
C GLN A 278 29.72 -52.19 34.67
N LYS A 279 29.22 -52.38 33.43
CA LYS A 279 29.72 -52.96 32.16
C LYS A 279 28.76 -52.59 30.98
N ARG A 280 29.35 -52.17 29.84
CA ARG A 280 29.07 -52.38 28.36
C ARG A 280 27.61 -52.64 27.90
N GLY A 281 26.99 -51.99 26.88
CA GLY A 281 27.38 -51.52 25.52
C GLY A 281 26.49 -52.23 24.47
N PRO A 282 26.25 -51.78 23.19
CA PRO A 282 26.98 -50.79 22.39
C PRO A 282 26.19 -49.78 21.49
N THR A 283 26.90 -48.72 21.05
CA THR A 283 26.86 -47.96 19.75
C THR A 283 25.61 -47.12 19.38
N THR A 284 25.67 -45.88 18.88
CA THR A 284 26.62 -45.18 17.97
C THR A 284 26.77 -43.66 18.25
N GLU A 285 27.89 -43.09 17.80
CA GLU A 285 28.49 -41.77 18.10
C GLU A 285 27.93 -40.52 17.36
N ALA A 286 28.35 -39.36 17.88
CA ALA A 286 28.10 -37.96 17.51
C ALA A 286 28.93 -37.44 16.29
N PRO A 287 28.96 -36.11 15.98
CA PRO A 287 29.94 -35.25 16.67
C PRO A 287 29.53 -33.78 16.92
N ARG A 288 30.25 -33.15 17.88
CA ARG A 288 30.25 -31.71 18.26
C ARG A 288 31.14 -30.85 17.33
N PRO A 289 31.07 -29.51 17.46
CA PRO A 289 32.28 -28.67 17.60
C PRO A 289 32.06 -27.52 18.62
N ARG A 290 32.99 -26.62 18.98
CA ARG A 290 34.41 -26.60 19.37
C ARG A 290 34.56 -25.32 20.23
N GLY A 291 35.53 -25.30 21.14
CA GLY A 291 35.72 -24.23 22.15
C GLY A 291 36.14 -22.86 21.61
N PHE A 292 35.95 -21.84 22.46
CA PHE A 292 36.27 -20.42 22.24
C PHE A 292 37.43 -20.00 23.16
N ILE A 293 38.39 -19.22 22.64
CA ILE A 293 39.50 -18.56 23.36
C ILE A 293 39.29 -17.04 23.22
N PRO A 294 39.46 -16.20 24.27
CA PRO A 294 39.30 -14.75 24.17
C PRO A 294 40.65 -14.03 23.96
N PRO A 295 40.63 -12.79 23.42
CA PRO A 295 41.68 -11.84 23.79
C PRO A 295 41.20 -10.41 24.10
N THR A 296 41.58 -9.97 25.30
CA THR A 296 42.26 -8.72 25.69
C THR A 296 41.88 -7.35 25.09
N ALA A 297 41.64 -6.42 26.01
CA ALA A 297 41.48 -4.98 25.84
C ALA A 297 42.79 -4.23 25.49
N VAL A 298 42.67 -3.12 24.73
CA VAL A 298 43.68 -2.03 24.69
C VAL A 298 42.98 -0.66 24.53
N THR A 299 43.41 0.26 25.40
CA THR A 299 43.27 1.73 25.48
C THR A 299 43.42 2.47 24.14
N GLY A 300 42.80 3.60 23.79
CA GLY A 300 42.46 4.81 24.53
C GLY A 300 43.40 5.97 24.15
N SER A 301 42.97 6.95 23.32
CA SER A 301 43.50 8.33 23.37
C SER A 301 42.66 9.33 22.57
N ARG A 302 42.42 10.48 23.21
CA ARG A 302 41.70 11.67 22.75
C ARG A 302 42.52 12.51 21.78
N HIS A 303 41.88 13.30 20.90
CA HIS A 303 42.07 14.77 20.91
C HIS A 303 40.98 15.54 20.13
N ARG A 304 40.65 16.70 20.70
CA ARG A 304 39.75 17.75 20.21
C ARG A 304 40.50 18.64 19.22
N GLN A 305 39.80 19.29 18.28
CA GLN A 305 39.63 20.75 18.28
C GLN A 305 38.77 21.25 17.10
N SER A 306 38.11 22.37 17.39
CA SER A 306 37.10 23.13 16.66
C SER A 306 37.67 24.00 15.53
N ALA A 307 36.84 24.39 14.56
CA ALA A 307 36.45 25.79 14.30
C ALA A 307 35.78 25.98 12.93
N ALA A 308 34.93 26.99 12.86
CA ALA A 308 34.02 27.34 11.78
C ALA A 308 34.66 28.17 10.65
N ALA A 309 34.03 28.16 9.46
CA ALA A 309 33.44 29.32 8.78
C ALA A 309 33.53 29.29 7.23
N ALA A 310 32.41 29.67 6.63
CA ALA A 310 32.21 30.38 5.35
C ALA A 310 32.30 29.64 3.99
N PHE A 311 31.28 29.95 3.18
CA PHE A 311 30.94 29.54 1.82
C PHE A 311 31.99 29.91 0.75
N ASN A 312 32.24 29.01 -0.21
CA ASN A 312 32.36 29.37 -1.63
C ASN A 312 32.17 28.16 -2.57
N LEU A 313 31.33 28.30 -3.60
CA LEU A 313 30.78 27.21 -4.43
C LEU A 313 31.67 26.76 -5.61
N GLY A 314 32.97 27.05 -5.59
CA GLY A 314 33.88 26.86 -6.74
C GLY A 314 34.88 25.70 -6.64
N THR A 315 34.98 25.00 -5.51
CA THR A 315 36.13 24.12 -5.22
C THR A 315 35.77 22.63 -5.08
N LEU A 316 34.56 22.23 -5.47
CA LEU A 316 34.09 20.85 -5.31
C LEU A 316 34.65 19.89 -6.38
N HIS A 317 35.20 20.39 -7.49
CA HIS A 317 35.62 19.55 -8.61
C HIS A 317 37.05 19.01 -8.52
N LEU A 318 37.91 19.60 -7.66
CA LEU A 318 39.33 19.21 -7.54
C LEU A 318 39.69 18.41 -6.28
N VAL A 319 38.86 18.43 -5.23
CA VAL A 319 39.11 17.65 -4.01
C VAL A 319 38.68 16.18 -4.16
N ILE A 320 37.73 15.89 -5.06
CA ILE A 320 37.24 14.52 -5.28
C ILE A 320 38.29 13.65 -6.01
N ILE A 321 39.17 14.23 -6.83
CA ILE A 321 40.16 13.46 -7.59
C ILE A 321 41.38 13.08 -6.73
N ASN A 322 41.83 13.95 -5.82
CA ASN A 322 43.01 13.65 -4.96
C ASN A 322 42.70 12.80 -3.72
N THR A 323 41.43 12.60 -3.38
CA THR A 323 41.04 11.72 -2.24
C THR A 323 40.86 10.26 -2.67
N MET A 324 40.85 9.96 -3.97
CA MET A 324 40.71 8.58 -4.48
C MET A 324 42.03 7.82 -4.63
N SER A 325 43.20 8.46 -4.44
CA SER A 325 44.50 7.79 -4.59
C SER A 325 45.17 7.36 -3.27
N SER A 326 44.59 7.66 -2.09
CA SER A 326 45.19 7.34 -0.79
C SER A 326 44.50 6.21 0.02
N ILE A 327 43.47 5.56 -0.52
CA ILE A 327 42.72 4.49 0.18
C ILE A 327 43.00 3.11 -0.45
N GLN A 328 44.27 2.77 -0.69
CA GLN A 328 44.61 1.48 -1.31
C GLN A 328 45.74 0.70 -0.63
N GLN A 329 45.94 0.88 0.68
CA GLN A 329 46.76 -0.04 1.49
C GLN A 329 46.18 -0.19 2.89
N ASP A 330 45.30 -1.18 3.08
CA ASP A 330 45.08 -1.87 4.37
C ASP A 330 44.38 -3.22 4.11
N ASN A 331 45.18 -4.27 3.89
CA ASN A 331 44.74 -5.63 3.59
C ASN A 331 44.57 -6.45 4.88
N ALA A 332 43.44 -6.32 5.58
CA ALA A 332 43.04 -7.28 6.62
C ALA A 332 41.53 -7.36 6.93
N THR A 333 40.76 -6.33 6.59
CA THR A 333 39.33 -6.19 6.92
C THR A 333 38.30 -6.91 6.01
N PRO A 334 38.57 -7.32 4.75
CA PRO A 334 37.50 -7.83 3.86
C PRO A 334 36.91 -9.19 4.26
N ARG A 335 37.70 -10.10 4.85
CA ARG A 335 37.30 -11.50 5.06
C ARG A 335 36.28 -11.71 6.20
N LEU A 336 36.22 -10.79 7.18
CA LEU A 336 35.25 -10.87 8.28
C LEU A 336 33.88 -10.27 7.91
N LEU A 337 33.86 -9.34 6.95
CA LEU A 337 32.61 -8.78 6.44
C LEU A 337 31.92 -9.78 5.50
N GLU A 338 32.66 -10.48 4.64
CA GLU A 338 32.12 -11.52 3.76
C GLU A 338 31.48 -12.68 4.55
N ALA A 339 32.14 -13.17 5.60
CA ALA A 339 31.61 -14.27 6.42
C ALA A 339 30.33 -13.91 7.19
N LYS A 340 30.21 -12.66 7.66
CA LYS A 340 29.00 -12.17 8.37
C LYS A 340 27.84 -11.90 7.41
N GLN A 341 28.14 -11.55 6.16
CA GLN A 341 27.16 -11.31 5.11
C GLN A 341 26.57 -12.63 4.58
N ASP A 342 27.35 -13.70 4.56
CA ASP A 342 26.88 -15.04 4.17
C ASP A 342 25.93 -15.67 5.20
N GLU A 343 26.20 -15.55 6.51
CA GLU A 343 25.26 -16.01 7.55
C GLU A 343 23.94 -15.21 7.54
N THR A 344 24.02 -13.90 7.33
CA THR A 344 22.82 -13.04 7.26
C THR A 344 21.98 -13.32 6.01
N ASN A 345 22.61 -13.71 4.90
CA ASN A 345 21.94 -14.11 3.66
C ASN A 345 21.35 -15.53 3.71
N GLN A 346 21.83 -16.39 4.62
CA GLN A 346 21.31 -17.75 4.79
C GLN A 346 20.01 -17.74 5.61
N VAL A 347 19.97 -16.98 6.71
CA VAL A 347 18.75 -16.82 7.55
C VAL A 347 17.59 -16.14 6.80
N ARG A 348 17.90 -15.28 5.82
CA ARG A 348 16.90 -14.57 5.00
C ARG A 348 16.20 -15.46 3.96
N ARG A 349 16.86 -16.54 3.52
CA ARG A 349 16.30 -17.49 2.55
C ARG A 349 15.26 -18.43 3.16
N ASP A 350 15.31 -18.64 4.47
CA ASP A 350 14.45 -19.61 5.18
C ASP A 350 13.16 -18.99 5.74
N SER A 351 12.98 -17.67 5.63
CA SER A 351 11.81 -16.93 6.15
C SER A 351 10.80 -16.63 5.03
N PRO A 352 9.49 -16.89 5.21
CA PRO A 352 8.52 -16.70 4.15
C PRO A 352 8.31 -15.20 3.82
N PRO A 353 8.00 -14.89 2.56
CA PRO A 353 7.68 -13.56 2.05
C PRO A 353 6.66 -12.70 2.88
N ILE A 354 6.99 -11.45 3.26
CA ILE A 354 6.10 -10.33 3.66
C ILE A 354 4.82 -10.23 2.82
N ALA A 355 4.86 -10.48 1.51
CA ALA A 355 3.67 -10.50 0.65
C ALA A 355 2.73 -11.68 0.97
N GLU A 356 3.31 -12.84 1.37
CA GLU A 356 2.59 -14.00 1.91
C GLU A 356 2.03 -13.70 3.30
N ARG A 357 2.80 -13.00 4.15
CA ARG A 357 2.35 -12.56 5.49
C ARG A 357 1.18 -11.58 5.42
N GLN A 358 1.18 -10.64 4.47
CA GLN A 358 0.05 -9.75 4.24
C GLN A 358 -1.20 -10.48 3.70
N SER A 359 -1.04 -11.54 2.90
CA SER A 359 -2.20 -12.38 2.53
C SER A 359 -2.74 -13.15 3.71
N ASP A 360 -1.87 -13.69 4.57
CA ASP A 360 -2.27 -14.40 5.78
C ASP A 360 -2.98 -13.47 6.77
N ASP A 361 -2.57 -12.20 6.86
CA ASP A 361 -3.21 -11.18 7.69
C ASP A 361 -4.60 -10.78 7.14
N ILE A 362 -4.75 -10.62 5.81
CA ILE A 362 -6.04 -10.34 5.14
C ILE A 362 -6.98 -11.55 5.23
N GLU A 363 -6.45 -12.76 5.13
CA GLU A 363 -7.20 -14.01 5.24
C GLU A 363 -7.62 -14.26 6.69
N THR A 364 -6.79 -13.87 7.67
CA THR A 364 -7.16 -13.82 9.08
C THR A 364 -8.23 -12.74 9.35
N GLN A 365 -8.15 -11.56 8.72
CA GLN A 365 -9.17 -10.51 8.78
C GLN A 365 -10.54 -10.97 8.23
N ARG A 366 -10.56 -11.71 7.12
CA ARG A 366 -11.77 -12.38 6.57
C ARG A 366 -12.29 -13.51 7.47
N GLN A 367 -11.42 -14.12 8.27
CA GLN A 367 -11.80 -15.13 9.26
C GLN A 367 -12.36 -14.50 10.55
N PHE A 368 -11.95 -13.30 10.93
CA PHE A 368 -12.56 -12.54 12.03
C PHE A 368 -13.99 -12.06 11.70
N GLU A 369 -14.27 -11.71 10.43
CA GLU A 369 -15.65 -11.45 9.95
C GLU A 369 -16.52 -12.71 9.93
N LYS A 370 -15.94 -13.91 10.11
CA LYS A 370 -16.65 -15.21 10.05
C LYS A 370 -17.30 -15.62 11.37
N ASP A 371 -16.83 -15.09 12.50
CA ASP A 371 -17.15 -15.60 13.84
C ASP A 371 -18.03 -14.64 14.69
N ASP A 372 -18.52 -13.53 14.13
CA ASP A 372 -19.59 -12.75 14.73
C ASP A 372 -20.96 -13.37 14.32
N PRO A 373 -21.82 -13.75 15.27
CA PRO A 373 -23.13 -14.33 14.96
C PRO A 373 -24.05 -13.39 14.15
N ASP A 374 -23.72 -12.09 14.06
CA ASP A 374 -24.35 -11.10 13.18
C ASP A 374 -23.49 -10.71 11.96
N ALA A 375 -22.25 -11.20 11.83
CA ALA A 375 -21.45 -10.92 10.66
C ALA A 375 -21.90 -11.74 9.47
N LEU A 376 -22.08 -11.01 8.38
CA LEU A 376 -22.55 -11.53 7.12
C LEU A 376 -21.39 -12.28 6.47
N ASP A 377 -21.43 -13.61 6.46
CA ASP A 377 -20.44 -14.45 5.77
C ASP A 377 -21.10 -15.52 4.89
N TRP A 378 -20.29 -16.16 4.04
CA TRP A 378 -20.68 -17.22 3.13
C TRP A 378 -21.12 -18.50 3.86
N ASP A 379 -22.02 -19.30 3.28
CA ASP A 379 -22.49 -20.56 3.92
C ASP A 379 -21.43 -21.69 3.90
N GLY A 380 -20.18 -21.38 3.52
CA GLY A 380 -19.06 -22.31 3.42
C GLY A 380 -18.01 -21.88 2.38
N PRO A 381 -16.87 -22.59 2.30
CA PRO A 381 -15.81 -22.29 1.34
C PRO A 381 -16.23 -22.49 -0.12
N GLU A 382 -17.23 -23.34 -0.38
CA GLU A 382 -17.75 -23.67 -1.71
C GLU A 382 -19.11 -22.99 -2.01
N ASP A 383 -19.46 -21.92 -1.28
CA ASP A 383 -20.73 -21.20 -1.52
C ASP A 383 -20.81 -20.73 -3.00
N PRO A 384 -21.85 -21.13 -3.75
CA PRO A 384 -21.99 -20.78 -5.17
C PRO A 384 -22.24 -19.28 -5.42
N ASP A 385 -22.69 -18.53 -4.40
CA ASP A 385 -22.88 -17.09 -4.48
C ASP A 385 -21.57 -16.32 -4.33
N ASN A 386 -20.51 -16.94 -3.81
CA ASN A 386 -19.17 -16.36 -3.78
C ASN A 386 -18.63 -16.23 -5.23
N PRO A 387 -18.30 -15.01 -5.71
CA PRO A 387 -17.83 -14.81 -7.08
C PRO A 387 -16.55 -15.55 -7.45
N MET A 388 -15.72 -15.90 -6.46
CA MET A 388 -14.50 -16.69 -6.66
C MET A 388 -14.79 -18.13 -7.08
N ASN A 389 -15.92 -18.70 -6.62
CA ASN A 389 -16.33 -20.08 -6.87
C ASN A 389 -17.10 -20.23 -8.19
N TRP A 390 -17.35 -19.13 -8.92
CA TRP A 390 -18.06 -19.19 -10.18
C TRP A 390 -17.31 -19.98 -11.26
N PRO A 391 -18.03 -20.62 -12.20
CA PRO A 391 -17.43 -21.30 -13.32
C PRO A 391 -16.46 -20.37 -14.08
N PRO A 392 -15.27 -20.84 -14.49
CA PRO A 392 -14.26 -20.01 -15.16
C PRO A 392 -14.79 -19.22 -16.35
N ARG A 393 -15.72 -19.80 -17.12
CA ARG A 393 -16.40 -19.12 -18.24
C ARG A 393 -17.11 -17.85 -17.79
N LYS A 394 -17.87 -17.93 -16.69
CA LYS A 394 -18.62 -16.79 -16.13
C LYS A 394 -17.69 -15.69 -15.65
N ARG A 395 -16.60 -16.04 -14.94
CA ARG A 395 -15.58 -15.09 -14.48
C ARG A 395 -14.87 -14.41 -15.66
N THR A 396 -14.43 -15.22 -16.64
CA THR A 396 -13.76 -14.73 -17.85
C THR A 396 -14.63 -13.73 -18.59
N ALA A 397 -15.92 -14.00 -18.74
CA ALA A 397 -16.81 -13.09 -19.44
C ALA A 397 -17.08 -11.78 -18.69
N HIS A 398 -17.12 -11.78 -17.36
CA HIS A 398 -17.18 -10.53 -16.60
C HIS A 398 -15.95 -9.67 -16.91
N ILE A 399 -14.77 -10.27 -16.86
CA ILE A 399 -13.51 -9.56 -17.12
C ILE A 399 -13.44 -9.05 -18.56
N VAL A 400 -13.79 -9.88 -19.55
CA VAL A 400 -13.82 -9.49 -20.97
C VAL A 400 -14.83 -8.37 -21.22
N LEU A 401 -16.03 -8.45 -20.65
CA LEU A 401 -17.04 -7.41 -20.82
C LEU A 401 -16.61 -6.07 -20.21
N ILE A 402 -16.00 -6.09 -19.02
CA ILE A 402 -15.43 -4.89 -18.40
C ILE A 402 -14.30 -4.33 -19.26
N ALA A 403 -13.41 -5.19 -19.79
CA ALA A 403 -12.33 -4.77 -20.68
C ALA A 403 -12.87 -4.17 -22.00
N LEU A 404 -13.98 -4.68 -22.53
CA LEU A 404 -14.63 -4.12 -23.72
C LEU A 404 -15.26 -2.74 -23.43
N VAL A 405 -15.98 -2.59 -22.32
CA VAL A 405 -16.52 -1.28 -21.90
C VAL A 405 -15.37 -0.29 -21.67
N GLN A 406 -14.29 -0.74 -21.03
CA GLN A 406 -13.07 0.04 -20.84
C GLN A 406 -12.46 0.50 -22.16
N LEU A 407 -12.34 -0.41 -23.12
CA LEU A 407 -11.81 -0.13 -24.46
C LEU A 407 -12.65 0.95 -25.14
N VAL A 408 -13.98 0.82 -25.17
CA VAL A 408 -14.84 1.80 -25.84
C VAL A 408 -14.79 3.19 -25.16
N SER A 409 -14.77 3.25 -23.81
CA SER A 409 -14.54 4.51 -23.10
C SER A 409 -13.21 5.17 -23.50
N ASN A 410 -12.14 4.39 -23.68
CA ASN A 410 -10.84 4.96 -24.08
C ASN A 410 -10.79 5.32 -25.56
N LEU A 411 -11.46 4.59 -26.45
CA LEU A 411 -11.63 5.01 -27.84
C LEU A 411 -12.27 6.40 -27.90
N ALA A 412 -13.32 6.65 -27.09
CA ALA A 412 -14.07 7.90 -27.12
C ALA A 412 -13.22 9.17 -26.86
N SER A 413 -12.09 9.02 -26.17
CA SER A 413 -11.15 10.11 -25.92
C SER A 413 -10.53 10.67 -27.21
N THR A 414 -10.08 9.80 -28.13
CA THR A 414 -9.32 10.20 -29.33
C THR A 414 -10.00 9.90 -30.65
N MET A 415 -11.10 9.13 -30.68
CA MET A 415 -11.82 8.78 -31.92
C MET A 415 -12.24 10.02 -32.72
N PHE A 416 -12.53 11.12 -32.03
CA PHE A 416 -12.91 12.37 -32.65
C PHE A 416 -11.72 13.25 -33.11
N ALA A 417 -10.49 12.93 -32.72
CA ALA A 417 -9.32 13.79 -32.94
C ALA A 417 -9.05 14.14 -34.43
N PRO A 418 -9.20 13.22 -35.41
CA PRO A 418 -9.05 13.58 -36.83
C PRO A 418 -10.13 14.54 -37.35
N ALA A 419 -11.29 14.58 -36.69
CA ALA A 419 -12.44 15.37 -37.11
C ALA A 419 -12.45 16.83 -36.62
N GLY A 420 -11.38 17.29 -35.95
CA GLY A 420 -11.30 18.64 -35.39
C GLY A 420 -11.56 19.76 -36.42
N LYS A 421 -11.00 19.65 -37.63
CA LYS A 421 -11.24 20.63 -38.72
C LYS A 421 -12.72 20.65 -39.18
N LEU A 422 -13.38 19.49 -39.24
CA LEU A 422 -14.80 19.42 -39.57
C LEU A 422 -15.67 20.09 -38.50
N LEU A 423 -15.28 20.00 -37.22
CA LEU A 423 -16.00 20.66 -36.13
C LEU A 423 -15.93 22.17 -36.23
N MET A 424 -14.73 22.70 -36.49
CA MET A 424 -14.48 24.14 -36.71
C MET A 424 -15.37 24.69 -37.82
N HIS A 425 -15.46 23.97 -38.94
CA HIS A 425 -16.34 24.34 -40.05
C HIS A 425 -17.84 24.24 -39.69
N ASN A 426 -18.26 23.20 -38.97
CA ASN A 426 -19.69 22.99 -38.66
C ASN A 426 -20.26 23.96 -37.62
N PHE A 427 -19.44 24.46 -36.69
CA PHE A 427 -19.86 25.42 -35.67
C PHE A 427 -19.28 26.82 -35.89
N ASP A 428 -18.68 27.06 -37.06
CA ASP A 428 -18.17 28.34 -37.52
C ASP A 428 -17.25 29.05 -36.51
N PHE A 429 -16.17 28.36 -36.11
CA PHE A 429 -15.15 28.93 -35.22
C PHE A 429 -13.73 28.61 -35.69
N SER A 430 -12.81 29.57 -35.55
CA SER A 430 -11.44 29.46 -36.08
C SER A 430 -10.36 29.19 -35.03
N SER A 431 -10.73 29.08 -33.75
CA SER A 431 -9.76 28.91 -32.66
C SER A 431 -9.22 27.47 -32.58
N ARG A 432 -7.92 27.31 -32.81
CA ARG A 432 -7.19 26.03 -32.63
C ARG A 432 -7.22 25.53 -31.18
N THR A 433 -7.21 26.45 -30.22
CA THR A 433 -7.30 26.12 -28.78
C THR A 433 -8.64 25.48 -28.45
N LEU A 434 -9.74 26.03 -29.00
CA LEU A 434 -11.07 25.44 -28.79
C LEU A 434 -11.19 24.07 -29.47
N SER A 435 -10.60 23.89 -30.65
CA SER A 435 -10.55 22.59 -31.33
C SER A 435 -9.77 21.55 -30.51
N SER A 436 -8.62 21.92 -29.96
CA SER A 436 -7.81 21.03 -29.11
C SER A 436 -8.52 20.68 -27.80
N LEU A 437 -9.11 21.68 -27.13
CA LEU A 437 -9.92 21.48 -25.92
C LEU A 437 -11.13 20.57 -26.21
N SER A 438 -11.71 20.66 -27.41
CA SER A 438 -12.83 19.79 -27.79
C SER A 438 -12.45 18.32 -27.76
N VAL A 439 -11.19 17.96 -28.02
CA VAL A 439 -10.70 16.59 -27.85
C VAL A 439 -10.36 16.31 -26.39
N SER A 440 -9.57 17.17 -25.74
CA SER A 440 -8.98 16.91 -24.42
C SER A 440 -9.96 17.02 -23.24
N ILE A 441 -11.06 17.78 -23.36
CA ILE A 441 -12.04 17.97 -22.28
C ILE A 441 -12.73 16.67 -21.84
N TYR A 442 -12.81 15.67 -22.73
CA TYR A 442 -13.28 14.33 -22.38
C TYR A 442 -12.41 13.71 -21.27
N VAL A 443 -11.10 13.87 -21.36
CA VAL A 443 -10.14 13.34 -20.38
C VAL A 443 -10.22 14.08 -19.05
N LEU A 444 -10.62 15.35 -19.03
CA LEU A 444 -10.90 16.05 -17.78
C LEU A 444 -12.01 15.34 -16.98
N GLY A 445 -12.98 14.75 -17.67
CA GLY A 445 -14.00 13.91 -17.03
C GLY A 445 -13.42 12.68 -16.32
N PHE A 446 -12.26 12.18 -16.77
CA PHE A 446 -11.55 11.07 -16.11
C PHE A 446 -10.86 11.49 -14.81
N ALA A 447 -10.69 12.79 -14.56
CA ALA A 447 -10.28 13.28 -13.24
C ALA A 447 -11.44 13.26 -12.23
N ILE A 448 -12.66 13.61 -12.69
CA ILE A 448 -13.82 13.78 -11.82
C ILE A 448 -14.54 12.45 -11.58
N GLY A 449 -14.71 11.64 -12.63
CA GLY A 449 -15.50 10.40 -12.60
C GLY A 449 -15.06 9.41 -11.51
N PRO A 450 -13.77 9.02 -11.42
CA PRO A 450 -13.30 8.06 -10.42
C PRO A 450 -13.57 8.49 -8.97
N LEU A 451 -13.55 9.79 -8.69
CA LEU A 451 -13.83 10.35 -7.36
C LEU A 451 -15.30 10.15 -6.94
N ILE A 452 -16.20 9.96 -7.91
CA ILE A 452 -17.63 9.73 -7.68
C ILE A 452 -17.92 8.23 -7.71
N TRP A 453 -17.50 7.53 -8.77
CA TRP A 453 -17.92 6.16 -9.02
C TRP A 453 -17.27 5.12 -8.10
N ALA A 454 -16.00 5.29 -7.73
CA ALA A 454 -15.32 4.31 -6.88
C ALA A 454 -15.96 4.26 -5.47
N PRO A 455 -16.14 5.38 -4.74
CA PRO A 455 -16.81 5.36 -3.44
C PRO A 455 -18.25 4.85 -3.51
N LEU A 456 -19.01 5.24 -4.54
CA LEU A 456 -20.39 4.77 -4.71
C LEU A 456 -20.44 3.24 -4.92
N SER A 457 -19.43 2.65 -5.58
CA SER A 457 -19.37 1.20 -5.79
C SER A 457 -19.10 0.41 -4.51
N GLU A 458 -18.41 1.00 -3.54
CA GLU A 458 -18.14 0.40 -2.23
C GLU A 458 -19.39 0.43 -1.31
N VAL A 459 -20.32 1.35 -1.56
CA VAL A 459 -21.56 1.49 -0.77
C VAL A 459 -22.72 0.73 -1.40
N TYR A 460 -22.92 0.89 -2.71
CA TYR A 460 -24.11 0.38 -3.42
C TYR A 460 -23.83 -0.90 -4.21
N GLY A 461 -22.58 -1.37 -4.25
CA GLY A 461 -22.15 -2.51 -5.06
C GLY A 461 -21.62 -2.09 -6.42
N ARG A 462 -20.88 -2.97 -7.09
CA ARG A 462 -20.22 -2.66 -8.36
C ARG A 462 -21.18 -2.68 -9.52
N PHE A 463 -22.10 -3.65 -9.54
CA PHE A 463 -22.95 -3.89 -10.71
C PHE A 463 -23.89 -2.72 -11.00
N PRO A 464 -24.67 -2.18 -10.03
CA PRO A 464 -25.51 -1.02 -10.28
C PRO A 464 -24.73 0.20 -10.78
N ILE A 465 -23.51 0.40 -10.25
CA ILE A 465 -22.66 1.53 -10.61
C ILE A 465 -22.10 1.40 -12.03
N TYR A 466 -21.69 0.20 -12.47
CA TYR A 466 -21.35 -0.04 -13.87
C TYR A 466 -22.51 0.30 -14.81
N ILE A 467 -23.72 -0.11 -14.45
CA ILE A 467 -24.91 0.14 -15.27
C ILE A 467 -25.22 1.64 -15.34
N ILE A 468 -25.33 2.31 -14.20
CA ILE A 468 -25.68 3.74 -14.12
C ILE A 468 -24.64 4.59 -14.85
N SER A 469 -23.35 4.36 -14.59
CA SER A 469 -22.27 5.10 -15.24
C SER A 469 -22.22 4.90 -16.75
N THR A 470 -22.51 3.67 -17.22
CA THR A 470 -22.53 3.38 -18.65
C THR A 470 -23.78 3.97 -19.33
N ILE A 471 -24.94 4.02 -18.66
CA ILE A 471 -26.12 4.75 -19.17
C ILE A 471 -25.81 6.24 -19.30
N ILE A 472 -25.18 6.82 -18.29
CA ILE A 472 -24.73 8.23 -18.29
C ILE A 472 -23.74 8.47 -19.44
N PHE A 473 -22.76 7.58 -19.63
CA PHE A 473 -21.83 7.63 -20.75
C PHE A 473 -22.56 7.62 -22.09
N VAL A 474 -23.44 6.65 -22.34
CA VAL A 474 -24.19 6.53 -23.61
C VAL A 474 -25.08 7.76 -23.84
N GLY A 475 -25.81 8.21 -22.82
CA GLY A 475 -26.69 9.37 -22.92
C GLY A 475 -25.93 10.63 -23.33
N PHE A 476 -24.77 10.90 -22.71
CA PHE A 476 -23.95 12.06 -23.04
C PHE A 476 -23.14 11.90 -24.34
N VAL A 477 -22.75 10.69 -24.72
CA VAL A 477 -22.19 10.41 -26.06
C VAL A 477 -23.23 10.69 -27.15
N LEU A 478 -24.49 10.30 -26.95
CA LEU A 478 -25.58 10.68 -27.85
C LEU A 478 -25.80 12.20 -27.84
N GLY A 479 -25.70 12.85 -26.68
CA GLY A 479 -25.70 14.31 -26.58
C GLY A 479 -24.63 14.95 -27.47
N CYS A 480 -23.41 14.41 -27.52
CA CYS A 480 -22.36 14.87 -28.43
C CYS A 480 -22.74 14.67 -29.91
N ALA A 481 -23.45 13.59 -30.25
CA ALA A 481 -23.90 13.34 -31.62
C ALA A 481 -24.98 14.33 -32.08
N PHE A 482 -25.85 14.77 -31.16
CA PHE A 482 -26.97 15.67 -31.42
C PHE A 482 -26.69 17.14 -31.07
N SER A 483 -25.47 17.46 -30.61
CA SER A 483 -25.12 18.82 -30.23
C SER A 483 -25.27 19.79 -31.41
N THR A 484 -25.90 20.93 -31.14
CA THR A 484 -26.15 22.02 -32.10
C THR A 484 -25.25 23.24 -31.86
N SER A 485 -24.52 23.28 -30.75
CA SER A 485 -23.54 24.33 -30.45
C SER A 485 -22.26 23.74 -29.87
N LEU A 486 -21.16 24.50 -29.98
CA LEU A 486 -19.88 24.12 -29.40
C LEU A 486 -19.99 23.95 -27.87
N ALA A 487 -20.60 24.89 -27.15
CA ALA A 487 -20.73 24.78 -25.69
C ALA A 487 -21.50 23.52 -25.27
N MET A 488 -22.60 23.19 -25.95
CA MET A 488 -23.36 21.96 -25.72
C MET A 488 -22.49 20.72 -25.96
N PHE A 489 -21.73 20.70 -27.07
CA PHE A 489 -20.78 19.63 -27.37
C PHE A 489 -19.75 19.46 -26.25
N MET A 490 -19.15 20.55 -25.76
CA MET A 490 -18.13 20.53 -24.71
C MET A 490 -18.65 19.98 -23.39
N VAL A 491 -19.84 20.42 -22.96
CA VAL A 491 -20.47 19.95 -21.71
C VAL A 491 -20.79 18.46 -21.79
N PHE A 492 -21.42 18.01 -22.88
CA PHE A 492 -21.71 16.59 -23.08
C PHE A 492 -20.44 15.75 -23.19
N ARG A 493 -19.37 16.30 -23.76
CA ARG A 493 -18.08 15.62 -23.88
C ARG A 493 -17.38 15.47 -22.53
N LEU A 494 -17.47 16.47 -21.66
CA LEU A 494 -17.01 16.37 -20.26
C LEU A 494 -17.81 15.32 -19.48
N LEU A 495 -19.14 15.38 -19.55
CA LEU A 495 -20.02 14.49 -18.78
C LEU A 495 -19.97 13.04 -19.27
N SER A 496 -19.81 12.81 -20.58
CA SER A 496 -19.51 11.48 -21.10
C SER A 496 -18.16 10.99 -20.61
N GLY A 497 -17.14 11.84 -20.53
CA GLY A 497 -15.87 11.52 -19.86
C GLY A 497 -16.07 11.02 -18.43
N CYS A 498 -16.85 11.76 -17.63
CA CYS A 498 -17.17 11.37 -16.25
C CYS A 498 -17.82 9.98 -16.17
N GLY A 499 -18.82 9.69 -17.01
CA GLY A 499 -19.47 8.37 -17.06
C GLY A 499 -18.52 7.26 -17.54
N GLY A 500 -17.73 7.53 -18.57
CA GLY A 500 -16.80 6.56 -19.16
C GLY A 500 -15.63 6.17 -18.25
N ALA A 501 -15.31 7.00 -17.25
CA ALA A 501 -14.23 6.75 -16.30
C ALA A 501 -14.56 5.67 -15.24
N ALA A 502 -15.83 5.33 -15.05
CA ALA A 502 -16.26 4.35 -14.07
C ALA A 502 -15.64 2.97 -14.32
N SER A 503 -15.62 2.52 -15.58
CA SER A 503 -15.03 1.22 -15.91
C SER A 503 -13.56 1.16 -15.51
N LEU A 504 -12.82 2.27 -15.64
CA LEU A 504 -11.40 2.32 -15.31
C LEU A 504 -11.22 2.17 -13.80
N ALA A 505 -12.00 2.93 -13.04
CA ALA A 505 -11.93 2.97 -11.59
C ALA A 505 -12.39 1.66 -10.92
N LEU A 506 -13.43 1.01 -11.46
CA LEU A 506 -14.02 -0.18 -10.86
C LEU A 506 -13.33 -1.49 -11.30
N SER A 507 -12.66 -1.50 -12.46
CA SER A 507 -12.12 -2.73 -13.08
C SER A 507 -11.17 -3.52 -12.17
N GLY A 508 -10.25 -2.83 -11.49
CA GLY A 508 -9.28 -3.47 -10.60
C GLY A 508 -9.93 -4.14 -9.39
N GLY A 509 -10.97 -3.53 -8.83
CA GLY A 509 -11.69 -4.12 -7.71
C GLY A 509 -12.59 -5.29 -8.14
N THR A 510 -13.28 -5.19 -9.29
CA THR A 510 -14.04 -6.33 -9.82
C THR A 510 -13.14 -7.53 -10.11
N LEU A 511 -11.91 -7.28 -10.58
CA LEU A 511 -10.91 -8.33 -10.73
C LEU A 511 -10.53 -8.95 -9.38
N ALA A 512 -10.36 -8.12 -8.35
CA ALA A 512 -10.01 -8.59 -7.00
C ALA A 512 -11.09 -9.48 -6.38
N ASP A 513 -12.35 -9.29 -6.79
CA ASP A 513 -13.50 -10.07 -6.33
C ASP A 513 -13.67 -11.40 -7.11
N LEU A 514 -13.16 -11.49 -8.34
CA LEU A 514 -13.32 -12.67 -9.23
C LEU A 514 -12.09 -13.57 -9.30
N VAL A 515 -10.89 -13.03 -9.04
CA VAL A 515 -9.62 -13.71 -9.31
C VAL A 515 -8.71 -13.73 -8.07
N PRO A 516 -8.20 -14.92 -7.67
CA PRO A 516 -7.20 -15.07 -6.61
C PRO A 516 -5.93 -14.26 -6.87
N ARG A 517 -5.29 -13.77 -5.81
CA ARG A 517 -4.15 -12.83 -5.86
C ARG A 517 -3.05 -13.27 -6.83
N GLN A 518 -2.70 -14.55 -6.84
CA GLN A 518 -1.60 -15.13 -7.63
C GLN A 518 -1.85 -15.08 -9.15
N GLN A 519 -3.11 -15.04 -9.59
CA GLN A 519 -3.46 -15.07 -11.01
C GLN A 519 -3.81 -13.68 -11.58
N ARG A 520 -3.81 -12.62 -10.76
CA ARG A 520 -4.31 -11.29 -11.16
C ARG A 520 -3.49 -10.65 -12.27
N GLY A 521 -2.18 -10.91 -12.36
CA GLY A 521 -1.30 -10.27 -13.36
C GLY A 521 -1.77 -10.48 -14.80
N LYS A 522 -2.10 -11.73 -15.18
CA LYS A 522 -2.59 -12.06 -16.53
C LYS A 522 -3.89 -11.32 -16.87
N TRP A 523 -4.81 -11.23 -15.92
CA TRP A 523 -6.11 -10.60 -16.14
C TRP A 523 -6.03 -9.07 -16.11
N MET A 524 -5.12 -8.51 -15.30
CA MET A 524 -4.79 -7.08 -15.35
C MET A 524 -4.22 -6.68 -16.71
N ALA A 525 -3.34 -7.51 -17.30
CA ALA A 525 -2.83 -7.27 -18.64
C ALA A 525 -3.96 -7.20 -19.68
N LEU A 526 -4.95 -8.10 -19.60
CA LEU A 526 -6.13 -8.09 -20.48
C LEU A 526 -6.97 -6.81 -20.32
N ILE A 527 -7.21 -6.37 -19.07
CA ILE A 527 -7.94 -5.12 -18.79
C ILE A 527 -7.16 -3.89 -19.28
N ALA A 528 -5.82 -3.92 -19.17
CA ALA A 528 -4.94 -2.83 -19.58
C ALA A 528 -4.87 -2.61 -21.10
N ILE A 529 -5.25 -3.60 -21.92
CA ILE A 529 -5.33 -3.44 -23.38
C ILE A 529 -6.28 -2.29 -23.75
N GLY A 530 -7.39 -2.13 -23.03
CA GLY A 530 -8.39 -1.09 -23.31
C GLY A 530 -7.81 0.33 -23.30
N PRO A 531 -7.23 0.78 -22.18
CA PRO A 531 -6.62 2.11 -22.07
C PRO A 531 -5.40 2.33 -22.99
N ILE A 532 -4.68 1.28 -23.35
CA ILE A 532 -3.48 1.38 -24.20
C ILE A 532 -3.85 1.47 -25.68
N MET A 533 -4.72 0.57 -26.14
CA MET A 533 -5.07 0.46 -27.56
C MET A 533 -6.17 1.43 -27.96
N GLY A 534 -6.99 1.89 -27.01
CA GLY A 534 -8.09 2.81 -27.30
C GLY A 534 -7.64 4.12 -27.98
N PRO A 535 -6.63 4.82 -27.45
CA PRO A 535 -6.07 6.02 -28.06
C PRO A 535 -5.54 5.82 -29.49
N THR A 536 -5.14 4.60 -29.85
CA THR A 536 -4.62 4.23 -31.17
C THR A 536 -5.71 3.81 -32.15
N ILE A 537 -6.63 2.92 -31.74
CA ILE A 537 -7.68 2.39 -32.61
C ILE A 537 -8.74 3.46 -32.88
N GLY A 538 -8.99 4.34 -31.90
CA GLY A 538 -9.96 5.42 -32.02
C GLY A 538 -9.74 6.27 -33.29
N PRO A 539 -8.61 6.96 -33.46
CA PRO A 539 -8.37 7.84 -34.60
C PRO A 539 -8.47 7.13 -35.94
N VAL A 540 -8.12 5.84 -36.03
CA VAL A 540 -8.29 5.04 -37.24
C VAL A 540 -9.77 4.94 -37.61
N VAL A 541 -10.61 4.44 -36.69
CA VAL A 541 -12.05 4.28 -36.94
C VAL A 541 -12.71 5.64 -37.16
N GLY A 542 -12.39 6.61 -36.31
CA GLY A 542 -12.97 7.94 -36.36
C GLY A 542 -12.55 8.77 -37.57
N GLY A 543 -11.34 8.57 -38.10
CA GLY A 543 -10.88 9.20 -39.33
C GLY A 543 -11.71 8.77 -40.54
N PHE A 544 -11.88 7.46 -40.75
CA PHE A 544 -12.67 6.94 -41.87
C PHE A 544 -14.17 7.20 -41.73
N VAL A 545 -14.74 7.03 -40.53
CA VAL A 545 -16.15 7.31 -40.28
C VAL A 545 -16.43 8.81 -40.39
N GLY A 546 -15.56 9.64 -39.82
CA GLY A 546 -15.65 11.09 -39.86
C GLY A 546 -15.56 11.65 -41.28
N GLN A 547 -14.67 11.11 -42.11
CA GLN A 547 -14.49 11.51 -43.51
C GLN A 547 -15.70 11.14 -44.38
N ASN A 548 -16.18 9.90 -44.28
CA ASN A 548 -17.14 9.35 -45.25
C ASN A 548 -18.61 9.65 -44.91
N ILE A 549 -18.95 9.67 -43.63
CA ILE A 549 -20.36 9.78 -43.17
C ILE A 549 -20.55 11.02 -42.27
N GLY A 550 -19.47 11.54 -41.71
CA GLY A 550 -19.46 12.75 -40.89
C GLY A 550 -19.13 12.47 -39.42
N TRP A 551 -18.56 13.48 -38.75
CA TRP A 551 -18.05 13.36 -37.38
C TRP A 551 -19.13 13.01 -36.34
N ARG A 552 -20.40 13.33 -36.58
CA ARG A 552 -21.50 12.95 -35.66
C ARG A 552 -21.69 11.44 -35.59
N TRP A 553 -21.39 10.71 -36.66
CA TRP A 553 -21.48 9.26 -36.70
C TRP A 553 -20.41 8.55 -35.87
N VAL A 554 -19.28 9.21 -35.60
CA VAL A 554 -18.27 8.75 -34.64
C VAL A 554 -18.94 8.52 -33.28
N PHE A 555 -19.74 9.46 -32.81
CA PHE A 555 -20.48 9.36 -31.55
C PHE A 555 -21.61 8.33 -31.58
N ARG A 556 -22.37 8.27 -32.67
CA ARG A 556 -23.45 7.27 -32.84
C ARG A 556 -22.89 5.85 -32.84
N LEU A 557 -21.75 5.63 -33.50
CA LEU A 557 -21.07 4.34 -33.53
C LEU A 557 -20.65 3.91 -32.12
N MET A 558 -20.05 4.81 -31.33
CA MET A 558 -19.71 4.52 -29.93
C MET A 558 -20.94 4.17 -29.10
N ALA A 559 -22.03 4.95 -29.26
CA ALA A 559 -23.28 4.68 -28.58
C ALA A 559 -23.83 3.28 -28.95
N ILE A 560 -23.79 2.87 -30.22
CA ILE A 560 -24.22 1.54 -30.67
C ILE A 560 -23.35 0.44 -30.07
N CYS A 561 -22.02 0.57 -30.11
CA CYS A 561 -21.09 -0.41 -29.57
C CYS A 561 -21.31 -0.63 -28.07
N VAL A 562 -21.47 0.44 -27.28
CA VAL A 562 -21.69 0.33 -25.83
C VAL A 562 -23.12 -0.10 -25.50
N SER A 563 -24.12 0.38 -26.24
CA SER A 563 -25.51 -0.01 -26.01
C SER A 563 -25.71 -1.52 -26.24
N ARG A 564 -25.02 -2.13 -27.21
CA ARG A 564 -25.04 -3.59 -27.37
C ARG A 564 -24.41 -4.32 -26.17
N ALA A 565 -23.31 -3.82 -25.62
CA ALA A 565 -22.71 -4.37 -24.40
C ALA A 565 -23.65 -4.22 -23.18
N LEU A 566 -24.40 -3.11 -23.10
CA LEU A 566 -25.44 -2.88 -22.10
C LEU A 566 -26.64 -3.81 -22.27
N LEU A 567 -27.15 -4.01 -23.49
CA LEU A 567 -28.29 -4.89 -23.75
C LEU A 567 -28.00 -6.35 -23.36
N VAL A 568 -26.78 -6.83 -23.62
CA VAL A 568 -26.31 -8.14 -23.13
C VAL A 568 -26.34 -8.20 -21.59
N SER A 569 -26.04 -7.09 -20.92
CA SER A 569 -26.06 -6.99 -19.45
C SER A 569 -27.49 -6.90 -18.87
N PHE A 570 -28.42 -6.24 -19.58
CA PHE A 570 -29.80 -5.98 -19.15
C PHE A 570 -30.80 -7.11 -19.45
N TRP A 571 -30.50 -8.04 -20.37
CA TRP A 571 -31.41 -9.11 -20.79
C TRP A 571 -31.98 -9.97 -19.63
N ASN A 572 -31.29 -10.01 -18.48
CA ASN A 572 -31.73 -10.82 -17.33
C ASN A 572 -32.62 -10.10 -16.30
N VAL A 573 -32.90 -8.80 -16.43
CA VAL A 573 -33.63 -8.02 -15.39
C VAL A 573 -35.10 -7.72 -15.75
N GLY A 574 -35.58 -7.99 -16.98
CA GLY A 574 -37.02 -7.81 -17.25
C GLY A 574 -37.53 -7.85 -18.70
N LEU A 575 -36.68 -7.93 -19.72
CA LEU A 575 -37.13 -8.04 -21.12
C LEU A 575 -37.24 -9.49 -21.59
N ARG A 576 -38.07 -10.30 -20.91
CA ARG A 576 -38.44 -11.63 -21.41
C ARG A 576 -39.57 -11.58 -22.45
N SER A 577 -40.14 -10.39 -22.71
CA SER A 577 -41.44 -10.19 -23.37
C SER A 577 -41.38 -9.53 -24.76
N LEU A 578 -40.20 -9.28 -25.33
CA LEU A 578 -40.09 -8.76 -26.71
C LEU A 578 -39.44 -9.81 -27.61
N GLU A 579 -40.30 -10.57 -28.28
CA GLU A 579 -39.96 -11.51 -29.35
C GLU A 579 -39.49 -10.74 -30.59
N ILE A 580 -38.21 -10.35 -30.64
CA ILE A 580 -37.56 -9.96 -31.90
C ILE A 580 -36.18 -10.62 -31.98
N GLY A 581 -36.12 -11.73 -32.75
CA GLY A 581 -35.16 -11.85 -33.84
C GLY A 581 -33.75 -12.37 -33.55
N ALA A 582 -33.64 -13.67 -33.30
CA ALA A 582 -32.66 -14.61 -33.88
C ALA A 582 -31.35 -14.04 -34.48
N LEU A 583 -30.37 -13.74 -33.63
CA LEU A 583 -28.94 -14.04 -33.83
C LEU A 583 -28.19 -13.70 -32.54
N ILE A 584 -27.30 -14.61 -32.14
CA ILE A 584 -26.44 -14.62 -30.93
C ILE A 584 -26.96 -15.57 -29.83
N PRO A 585 -26.55 -16.86 -29.83
CA PRO A 585 -26.63 -17.71 -28.65
C PRO A 585 -25.56 -17.26 -27.65
N LEU A 586 -25.83 -16.16 -26.95
CA LEU A 586 -25.03 -15.68 -25.80
C LEU A 586 -25.95 -15.46 -24.58
N ALA A 587 -26.98 -16.29 -24.47
CA ALA A 587 -27.98 -16.27 -23.40
C ALA A 587 -27.46 -16.77 -22.03
N ALA A 588 -26.14 -16.78 -21.80
CA ALA A 588 -25.51 -17.33 -20.59
C ALA A 588 -24.69 -16.33 -19.76
N TYR A 589 -24.53 -15.07 -20.19
CA TYR A 589 -23.65 -14.11 -19.51
C TYR A 589 -24.41 -13.01 -18.77
N SER A 590 -24.89 -13.34 -17.56
CA SER A 590 -25.37 -12.33 -16.61
C SER A 590 -24.18 -11.71 -15.88
N LEU A 591 -23.95 -10.39 -16.03
CA LEU A 591 -23.21 -9.64 -15.02
C LEU A 591 -24.00 -9.73 -13.71
N ARG A 592 -23.35 -10.22 -12.66
CA ARG A 592 -23.93 -10.25 -11.32
C ARG A 592 -23.14 -9.30 -10.43
N GLU A 593 -23.75 -8.94 -9.30
CA GLU A 593 -23.00 -8.29 -8.26
C GLU A 593 -21.80 -9.17 -7.88
N THR A 594 -20.63 -8.54 -7.77
CA THR A 594 -19.36 -9.19 -7.45
C THR A 594 -18.83 -8.74 -6.09
N TYR A 595 -19.36 -7.65 -5.55
CA TYR A 595 -18.90 -7.12 -4.28
C TYR A 595 -19.46 -7.91 -3.10
N ALA A 596 -18.58 -8.63 -2.41
CA ALA A 596 -18.93 -9.55 -1.32
C ALA A 596 -19.84 -8.93 -0.24
N PRO A 597 -19.54 -7.74 0.33
CA PRO A 597 -20.37 -7.16 1.39
C PRO A 597 -21.82 -6.91 0.98
N VAL A 598 -22.06 -6.56 -0.29
CA VAL A 598 -23.41 -6.30 -0.80
C VAL A 598 -24.16 -7.62 -1.07
N ILE A 599 -23.47 -8.64 -1.59
CA ILE A 599 -24.07 -9.97 -1.81
C ILE A 599 -24.52 -10.56 -0.47
N LEU A 600 -23.64 -10.50 0.53
CA LEU A 600 -23.89 -11.04 1.87
C LEU A 600 -25.03 -10.28 2.58
N LEU A 601 -25.08 -8.95 2.46
CA LEU A 601 -26.20 -8.15 2.96
C LEU A 601 -27.53 -8.48 2.27
N GLN A 602 -27.51 -8.69 0.94
CA GLN A 602 -28.71 -9.09 0.20
C GLN A 602 -29.20 -10.48 0.64
N LYS A 603 -28.27 -11.40 0.93
CA LYS A 603 -28.58 -12.75 1.40
C LYS A 603 -29.25 -12.74 2.76
N GLU A 604 -28.66 -12.01 3.73
CA GLU A 604 -29.25 -11.90 5.06
C GLU A 604 -30.59 -11.16 5.03
N ASN A 605 -30.73 -10.10 4.23
CA ASN A 605 -32.02 -9.42 4.11
C ASN A 605 -33.11 -10.31 3.50
N LYS A 606 -32.77 -11.19 2.54
CA LYS A 606 -33.71 -12.21 2.03
C LYS A 606 -34.09 -13.20 3.14
N ARG A 607 -33.13 -13.66 3.93
CA ARG A 607 -33.38 -14.56 5.08
C ARG A 607 -34.27 -13.89 6.12
N ARG A 608 -33.95 -12.67 6.55
CA ARG A 608 -34.75 -11.88 7.50
C ARG A 608 -36.16 -11.61 7.00
N MET A 609 -36.32 -11.28 5.71
CA MET A 609 -37.63 -11.12 5.09
C MET A 609 -38.45 -12.41 5.15
N SER A 610 -37.84 -13.58 4.89
CA SER A 610 -38.52 -14.87 5.02
C SER A 610 -38.90 -15.21 6.47
N LEU A 611 -38.21 -14.64 7.45
CA LEU A 611 -38.45 -14.80 8.88
C LEU A 611 -39.32 -13.69 9.49
N GLY A 612 -39.76 -12.70 8.70
CA GLY A 612 -40.52 -11.54 9.17
C GLY A 612 -39.71 -10.57 10.06
N LEU A 613 -38.38 -10.64 10.04
CA LEU A 613 -37.48 -9.81 10.84
C LEU A 613 -37.16 -8.47 10.15
N PRO A 614 -36.84 -7.41 10.91
CA PRO A 614 -36.45 -6.12 10.35
C PRO A 614 -35.14 -6.23 9.55
N LEU A 615 -35.12 -5.60 8.38
CA LEU A 615 -33.99 -5.61 7.45
C LEU A 615 -32.76 -4.89 8.03
N VAL A 616 -31.58 -5.42 7.73
CA VAL A 616 -30.29 -4.79 8.03
C VAL A 616 -29.97 -3.78 6.93
N SER A 617 -29.54 -2.59 7.33
CA SER A 617 -28.95 -1.61 6.43
C SER A 617 -27.43 -1.58 6.63
N ALA A 618 -26.67 -1.33 5.56
CA ALA A 618 -25.20 -1.32 5.49
C ALA A 618 -24.49 -0.22 6.35
N GLY A 619 -25.18 0.36 7.35
CA GLY A 619 -24.67 1.35 8.28
C GLY A 619 -25.27 2.75 8.08
N ARG A 620 -25.54 3.44 9.21
CA ARG A 620 -26.18 4.77 9.28
C ARG A 620 -25.29 5.94 8.86
N ASP A 621 -24.09 5.70 8.30
CA ASP A 621 -23.11 6.75 8.02
C ASP A 621 -22.52 6.70 6.60
N VAL A 622 -23.40 6.56 5.60
CA VAL A 622 -23.06 6.62 4.17
C VAL A 622 -22.33 7.92 3.83
N SER A 623 -22.71 9.03 4.47
CA SER A 623 -22.08 10.34 4.25
C SER A 623 -20.64 10.38 4.77
N ALA A 624 -20.35 9.85 5.96
CA ALA A 624 -18.97 9.80 6.45
C ALA A 624 -18.09 8.84 5.64
N LYS A 625 -18.60 7.66 5.25
CA LYS A 625 -17.88 6.72 4.37
C LYS A 625 -17.55 7.39 3.02
N LEU A 626 -18.53 8.04 2.40
CA LEU A 626 -18.33 8.74 1.12
C LEU A 626 -17.31 9.88 1.25
N LYS A 627 -17.41 10.71 2.31
CA LYS A 627 -16.44 11.78 2.58
C LYS A 627 -15.03 11.25 2.78
N ARG A 628 -14.87 10.15 3.54
CA ARG A 628 -13.57 9.52 3.78
C ARG A 628 -12.96 8.99 2.49
N SER A 629 -13.73 8.29 1.66
CA SER A 629 -13.26 7.74 0.38
C SER A 629 -12.92 8.83 -0.64
N ILE A 630 -13.63 9.96 -0.68
CA ILE A 630 -13.30 11.11 -1.55
C ILE A 630 -12.04 11.85 -1.07
N LEU A 631 -11.87 12.04 0.24
CA LEU A 631 -10.73 12.80 0.78
C LEU A 631 -9.41 12.01 0.80
N ARG A 632 -9.47 10.68 0.82
CA ARG A 632 -8.27 9.83 0.94
C ARG A 632 -7.28 9.97 -0.23
N PRO A 633 -7.69 9.99 -1.52
CA PRO A 633 -6.79 10.27 -2.62
C PRO A 633 -6.05 11.60 -2.50
N PHE A 634 -6.74 12.67 -2.10
CA PHE A 634 -6.11 13.99 -1.91
C PHE A 634 -5.12 14.00 -0.74
N LYS A 635 -5.48 13.34 0.38
CA LYS A 635 -4.54 13.17 1.50
C LYS A 635 -3.29 12.42 1.06
N LEU A 636 -3.43 11.31 0.32
CA LEU A 636 -2.27 10.57 -0.18
C LEU A 636 -1.45 11.39 -1.18
N LEU A 637 -2.10 12.14 -2.07
CA LEU A 637 -1.43 12.97 -3.06
C LEU A 637 -0.57 14.07 -2.43
N PHE A 638 -1.08 14.76 -1.40
CA PHE A 638 -0.38 15.90 -0.80
C PHE A 638 0.47 15.54 0.43
N LEU A 639 0.14 14.48 1.17
CA LEU A 639 0.84 14.10 2.39
C LEU A 639 1.86 12.97 2.18
N SER A 640 1.81 12.24 1.04
CA SER A 640 2.82 11.24 0.69
C SER A 640 3.71 11.76 -0.44
N PRO A 641 4.98 12.15 -0.15
CA PRO A 641 5.90 12.65 -1.17
C PRO A 641 6.10 11.68 -2.34
N VAL A 642 6.16 10.38 -2.06
CA VAL A 642 6.37 9.35 -3.08
C VAL A 642 5.20 9.31 -4.08
N VAL A 643 3.96 9.37 -3.60
CA VAL A 643 2.76 9.42 -4.45
C VAL A 643 2.78 10.69 -5.30
N LEU A 644 3.12 11.83 -4.68
CA LEU A 644 3.17 13.12 -5.37
C LEU A 644 4.17 13.10 -6.53
N PHE A 645 5.42 12.68 -6.31
CA PHE A 645 6.45 12.69 -7.34
C PHE A 645 6.16 11.70 -8.48
N LEU A 646 5.70 10.49 -8.15
CA LEU A 646 5.31 9.51 -9.18
C LEU A 646 4.08 9.97 -9.97
N ALA A 647 3.09 10.56 -9.30
CA ALA A 647 1.92 11.11 -9.96
C ALA A 647 2.28 12.31 -10.85
N LEU A 648 3.14 13.22 -10.40
CA LEU A 648 3.61 14.37 -11.18
C LEU A 648 4.36 13.91 -12.43
N TYR A 649 5.28 12.96 -12.27
CA TYR A 649 6.06 12.44 -13.38
C TYR A 649 5.19 11.72 -14.42
N ALA A 650 4.31 10.82 -13.97
CA ALA A 650 3.36 10.15 -14.85
C ALA A 650 2.38 11.14 -15.51
N ALA A 651 1.95 12.19 -14.78
CA ALA A 651 1.08 13.21 -15.33
C ALA A 651 1.76 14.05 -16.41
N PHE A 652 3.04 14.40 -16.22
CA PHE A 652 3.84 15.08 -17.23
C PHE A 652 3.98 14.22 -18.50
N CYS A 653 4.42 12.96 -18.37
CA CYS A 653 4.56 12.06 -19.51
C CYS A 653 3.23 11.79 -20.23
N PHE A 654 2.13 11.65 -19.48
CA PHE A 654 0.80 11.47 -20.06
C PHE A 654 0.29 12.73 -20.76
N GLY A 655 0.57 13.91 -20.20
CA GLY A 655 0.31 15.19 -20.84
C GLY A 655 1.05 15.33 -22.15
N LEU A 656 2.35 15.01 -22.19
CA LEU A 656 3.16 15.01 -23.39
C LEU A 656 2.62 14.06 -24.46
N MET A 657 2.21 12.85 -24.06
CA MET A 657 1.57 11.90 -24.97
C MET A 657 0.26 12.47 -25.54
N PHE A 658 -0.58 13.10 -24.71
CA PHE A 658 -1.83 13.71 -25.17
C PHE A 658 -1.60 14.91 -26.08
N LEU A 659 -0.61 15.74 -25.77
CA LEU A 659 -0.18 16.83 -26.64
C LEU A 659 0.18 16.29 -28.03
N LEU A 660 1.03 15.26 -28.09
CA LEU A 660 1.40 14.59 -29.35
C LEU A 660 0.16 14.06 -30.10
N LEU A 661 -0.77 13.39 -29.40
CA LEU A 661 -1.99 12.88 -30.01
C LEU A 661 -2.87 14.00 -30.60
N THR A 662 -2.88 15.20 -30.01
CA THR A 662 -3.65 16.33 -30.53
C THR A 662 -2.98 17.04 -31.71
N THR A 663 -1.66 17.02 -31.81
CA THR A 663 -0.93 17.66 -32.92
C THR A 663 -0.91 16.82 -34.19
N PHE A 664 -0.99 15.49 -34.07
CA PHE A 664 -0.99 14.54 -35.20
C PHE A 664 -1.93 14.95 -36.34
N SER A 665 -3.20 15.20 -36.02
CA SER A 665 -4.18 15.60 -37.02
C SER A 665 -3.78 16.87 -37.76
N ASN A 666 -3.20 17.85 -37.06
CA ASN A 666 -2.82 19.13 -37.65
C ASN A 666 -1.59 18.98 -38.55
N VAL A 667 -0.59 18.22 -38.11
CA VAL A 667 0.65 17.98 -38.87
C VAL A 667 0.38 17.20 -40.15
N PHE A 668 -0.25 16.02 -40.06
CA PHE A 668 -0.40 15.15 -41.23
C PHE A 668 -1.44 15.68 -42.22
N SER A 669 -2.53 16.30 -41.77
CA SER A 669 -3.50 16.92 -42.69
C SER A 669 -3.10 18.31 -43.17
N GLY A 670 -2.27 19.04 -42.42
CA GLY A 670 -1.81 20.39 -42.79
C GLY A 670 -0.56 20.36 -43.64
N GLN A 671 0.54 19.81 -43.12
CA GLN A 671 1.85 19.82 -43.78
C GLN A 671 1.99 18.72 -44.84
N TYR A 672 1.53 17.50 -44.54
CA TYR A 672 1.65 16.35 -45.45
C TYR A 672 0.46 16.19 -46.41
N GLY A 673 -0.58 17.01 -46.25
CA GLY A 673 -1.76 17.00 -47.12
C GLY A 673 -2.58 15.71 -47.06
N PHE A 674 -2.48 14.94 -45.98
CA PHE A 674 -3.23 13.69 -45.84
C PHE A 674 -4.70 13.94 -45.55
N ASP A 675 -5.55 13.15 -46.20
CA ASP A 675 -6.96 13.07 -45.88
C ASP A 675 -7.20 12.59 -44.44
N MET A 676 -8.38 12.86 -43.91
CA MET A 676 -8.75 12.56 -42.52
C MET A 676 -8.61 11.07 -42.15
N GLY A 677 -8.97 10.16 -43.05
CA GLY A 677 -8.86 8.72 -42.85
C GLY A 677 -7.42 8.25 -42.76
N ILE A 678 -6.56 8.72 -43.68
CA ILE A 678 -5.12 8.40 -43.70
C ILE A 678 -4.42 9.02 -42.49
N THR A 679 -4.80 10.24 -42.11
CA THR A 679 -4.34 10.90 -40.88
C THR A 679 -4.63 10.04 -39.64
N GLY A 680 -5.79 9.39 -39.59
CA GLY A 680 -6.14 8.42 -38.54
C GLY A 680 -5.18 7.23 -38.45
N LEU A 681 -4.68 6.72 -39.58
CA LEU A 681 -3.71 5.61 -39.62
C LEU A 681 -2.35 5.96 -39.01
N CYS A 682 -1.96 7.24 -39.04
CA CYS A 682 -0.66 7.68 -38.52
C CYS A 682 -0.52 7.39 -37.01
N TYR A 683 -1.63 7.37 -36.27
CA TYR A 683 -1.67 7.04 -34.84
C TYR A 683 -1.24 5.60 -34.51
N LEU A 684 -1.18 4.70 -35.50
CA LEU A 684 -0.70 3.33 -35.32
C LEU A 684 0.77 3.29 -34.88
N GLY A 685 1.59 4.29 -35.22
CA GLY A 685 2.98 4.37 -34.75
C GLY A 685 3.10 4.31 -33.23
N ILE A 686 2.33 5.17 -32.53
CA ILE A 686 2.24 5.17 -31.06
C ILE A 686 1.74 3.82 -30.56
N GLY A 687 0.73 3.23 -31.21
CA GLY A 687 0.17 1.94 -30.83
C GLY A 687 1.15 0.77 -30.92
N VAL A 688 1.96 0.72 -31.98
CA VAL A 688 3.04 -0.27 -32.11
C VAL A 688 4.06 -0.09 -30.99
N GLY A 689 4.41 1.16 -30.68
CA GLY A 689 5.30 1.50 -29.58
C GLY A 689 4.77 1.08 -28.20
N THR A 690 3.51 1.39 -27.89
CA THR A 690 2.90 1.04 -26.61
C THR A 690 2.67 -0.47 -26.48
N LEU A 691 2.29 -1.17 -27.56
CA LEU A 691 2.14 -2.62 -27.54
C LEU A 691 3.50 -3.33 -27.36
N GLY A 692 4.52 -2.91 -28.10
CA GLY A 692 5.89 -3.41 -27.96
C GLY A 692 6.46 -3.14 -26.56
N GLY A 693 6.23 -1.93 -26.05
CA GLY A 693 6.59 -1.53 -24.68
C GLY A 693 5.89 -2.38 -23.63
N LEU A 694 4.61 -2.71 -23.80
CA LEU A 694 3.85 -3.54 -22.86
C LEU A 694 4.38 -4.98 -22.81
N ILE A 695 4.66 -5.58 -23.98
CA ILE A 695 5.23 -6.93 -24.07
C ILE A 695 6.62 -6.96 -23.43
N ALA A 696 7.46 -5.95 -23.74
CA ALA A 696 8.78 -5.81 -23.16
C ALA A 696 8.70 -5.63 -21.63
N GLN A 697 7.84 -4.73 -21.15
CA GLN A 697 7.69 -4.44 -19.72
C GLN A 697 7.24 -5.66 -18.93
N GLY A 698 6.26 -6.43 -19.43
CA GLY A 698 5.82 -7.68 -18.79
C GLY A 698 6.95 -8.71 -18.68
N ASN A 699 7.73 -8.90 -19.74
CA ASN A 699 8.81 -9.90 -19.76
C ASN A 699 10.04 -9.45 -18.94
N PHE A 700 10.50 -8.21 -19.12
CA PHE A 700 11.71 -7.71 -18.47
C PHE A 700 11.47 -7.34 -17.00
N SER A 701 10.33 -6.74 -16.65
CA SER A 701 10.07 -6.30 -15.28
C SER A 701 10.03 -7.49 -14.32
N ASP A 702 9.30 -8.56 -14.67
CA ASP A 702 9.19 -9.72 -13.81
C ASP A 702 10.51 -10.48 -13.72
N ASN A 703 11.27 -10.56 -14.81
CA ASN A 703 12.59 -11.20 -14.81
C ASN A 703 13.62 -10.43 -13.98
N ILE A 704 13.66 -9.09 -14.08
CA ILE A 704 14.57 -8.26 -13.29
C ILE A 704 14.19 -8.30 -11.81
N MET A 705 12.89 -8.23 -11.51
CA MET A 705 12.40 -8.32 -10.13
C MET A 705 12.80 -9.66 -9.51
N ARG A 706 12.56 -10.78 -10.22
CA ARG A 706 12.98 -12.12 -9.77
C ARG A 706 14.50 -12.21 -9.57
N LYS A 707 15.30 -11.78 -10.54
CA LYS A 707 16.77 -11.81 -10.43
C LYS A 707 17.30 -10.97 -9.26
N ARG A 708 16.72 -9.79 -9.01
CA ARG A 708 17.11 -8.92 -7.89
C ARG A 708 16.65 -9.45 -6.54
N ALA A 709 15.50 -10.13 -6.50
CA ALA A 709 15.01 -10.86 -5.34
C ALA A 709 15.98 -12.02 -5.01
N GLU A 710 16.33 -12.82 -6.01
CA GLU A 710 17.32 -13.92 -5.92
C GLU A 710 18.70 -13.43 -5.43
N GLN A 711 19.22 -12.33 -5.98
CA GLN A 711 20.51 -11.74 -5.58
C GLN A 711 20.54 -11.27 -4.12
N ARG A 712 19.38 -10.94 -3.53
CA ARG A 712 19.27 -10.49 -2.13
C ARG A 712 18.79 -11.60 -1.20
N GLY A 713 18.73 -12.84 -1.69
CA GLY A 713 18.33 -14.03 -0.93
C GLY A 713 16.93 -13.93 -0.34
N GLY A 714 16.00 -13.21 -0.99
CA GLY A 714 14.69 -12.91 -0.41
C GLY A 714 13.68 -12.31 -1.39
N GLU A 715 12.63 -11.72 -0.83
CA GLU A 715 11.42 -11.25 -1.54
C GLU A 715 11.59 -10.13 -2.57
N PRO A 716 10.67 -10.07 -3.55
CA PRO A 716 10.53 -8.92 -4.44
C PRO A 716 10.12 -7.68 -3.64
N LYS A 717 10.83 -6.58 -3.84
CA LYS A 717 10.45 -5.28 -3.26
C LYS A 717 9.73 -4.41 -4.29
N PRO A 718 8.81 -3.51 -3.89
CA PRO A 718 8.17 -2.58 -4.81
C PRO A 718 9.18 -1.77 -5.64
N GLU A 719 10.30 -1.37 -5.03
CA GLU A 719 11.33 -0.55 -5.69
C GLU A 719 12.01 -1.25 -6.86
N ASP A 720 11.92 -2.57 -6.97
CA ASP A 720 12.51 -3.31 -8.09
C ASP A 720 11.80 -3.07 -9.43
N ARG A 721 10.62 -2.44 -9.40
CA ARG A 721 9.87 -2.03 -10.59
C ARG A 721 10.40 -0.72 -11.21
N ILE A 722 11.02 0.14 -10.41
CA ILE A 722 11.47 1.50 -10.79
C ILE A 722 12.69 1.54 -11.72
N PRO A 723 13.69 0.64 -11.65
CA PRO A 723 14.89 0.72 -12.49
C PRO A 723 14.59 0.78 -13.99
N LEU A 724 13.65 -0.02 -14.48
CA LEU A 724 13.28 0.00 -15.90
C LEU A 724 12.66 1.33 -16.32
N MET A 725 11.90 1.97 -15.44
CA MET A 725 11.39 3.33 -15.67
C MET A 725 12.53 4.32 -15.84
N ALA A 726 13.56 4.25 -15.00
CA ALA A 726 14.73 5.13 -15.11
C ALA A 726 15.53 4.90 -16.41
N TYR A 727 15.73 3.64 -16.80
CA TYR A 727 16.54 3.31 -17.98
C TYR A 727 15.83 3.49 -19.33
N LEU A 728 14.50 3.52 -19.37
CA LEU A 728 13.75 3.60 -20.63
C LEU A 728 12.91 4.87 -20.75
N SER A 729 12.86 5.72 -19.71
CA SER A 729 12.19 7.01 -19.78
C SER A 729 12.76 7.95 -20.84
N TRP A 730 14.06 7.87 -21.14
CA TRP A 730 14.72 8.73 -22.13
C TRP A 730 14.21 8.49 -23.56
N THR A 731 13.52 7.38 -23.84
CA THR A 731 12.93 7.17 -25.16
C THR A 731 11.77 8.13 -25.43
N ILE A 732 11.15 8.73 -24.39
CA ILE A 732 10.12 9.77 -24.55
C ILE A 732 10.73 11.04 -25.17
N PRO A 733 11.73 11.72 -24.57
CA PRO A 733 12.33 12.91 -25.17
C PRO A 733 12.99 12.61 -26.51
N VAL A 734 13.63 11.44 -26.70
CA VAL A 734 14.19 11.05 -28.01
C VAL A 734 13.09 10.88 -29.06
N GLY A 735 11.98 10.22 -28.73
CA GLY A 735 10.86 10.06 -29.65
C GLY A 735 10.17 11.40 -29.97
N MET A 736 10.05 12.28 -28.98
CA MET A 736 9.50 13.64 -29.17
C MET A 736 10.40 14.48 -30.06
N PHE A 737 11.72 14.49 -29.79
CA PHE A 737 12.71 15.18 -30.62
C PHE A 737 12.67 14.67 -32.06
N TRP A 738 12.72 13.34 -32.23
CA TRP A 738 12.65 12.71 -33.54
C TRP A 738 11.37 13.12 -34.26
N TYR A 739 10.21 13.00 -33.62
CA TYR A 739 8.94 13.42 -34.18
C TYR A 739 9.02 14.86 -34.68
N GLY A 740 9.36 15.82 -33.80
CA GLY A 740 9.27 17.21 -34.22
C GLY A 740 10.37 17.69 -35.16
N TRP A 741 11.60 17.20 -35.03
CA TRP A 741 12.65 17.44 -36.04
C TRP A 741 12.21 16.95 -37.42
N SER A 742 11.67 15.74 -37.50
CA SER A 742 11.26 15.16 -38.79
C SER A 742 10.05 15.85 -39.41
N THR A 743 9.15 16.41 -38.60
CA THR A 743 8.03 17.22 -39.12
C THR A 743 8.48 18.60 -39.56
N ASP A 744 9.45 19.19 -38.86
CA ASP A 744 9.97 20.52 -39.18
C ASP A 744 10.75 20.51 -40.51
N GLU A 745 11.64 19.54 -40.67
CA GLU A 745 12.36 19.28 -41.93
C GLU A 745 11.47 18.75 -43.05
N LYS A 746 10.17 18.54 -42.79
CA LYS A 746 9.22 17.91 -43.73
C LYS A 746 9.77 16.61 -44.32
N ALA A 747 10.44 15.82 -43.48
CA ALA A 747 11.01 14.54 -43.86
C ALA A 747 9.92 13.58 -44.36
N HIS A 748 10.31 12.44 -44.95
CA HIS A 748 9.31 11.47 -45.41
C HIS A 748 8.34 11.08 -44.27
N TRP A 749 7.03 11.07 -44.53
CA TRP A 749 5.95 10.92 -43.54
C TRP A 749 6.09 9.73 -42.57
N ILE A 750 6.83 8.68 -42.94
CA ILE A 750 7.10 7.52 -42.07
C ILE A 750 8.03 7.87 -40.90
N VAL A 751 8.94 8.83 -41.08
CA VAL A 751 9.95 9.23 -40.11
C VAL A 751 9.32 9.77 -38.82
N PRO A 752 8.36 10.72 -38.84
CA PRO A 752 7.67 11.14 -37.63
C PRO A 752 6.83 10.02 -36.98
N ILE A 753 6.27 9.11 -37.79
CA ILE A 753 5.52 7.96 -37.26
C ILE A 753 6.44 7.03 -36.45
N ILE A 754 7.67 6.79 -36.93
CA ILE A 754 8.68 6.01 -36.18
C ILE A 754 9.04 6.72 -34.87
N GLY A 755 9.29 8.03 -34.89
CA GLY A 755 9.54 8.82 -33.67
C GLY A 755 8.43 8.66 -32.63
N SER A 756 7.17 8.66 -33.07
CA SER A 756 6.01 8.46 -32.19
C SER A 756 5.94 7.07 -31.54
N ALA A 757 6.48 6.03 -32.19
CA ALA A 757 6.57 4.70 -31.59
C ALA A 757 7.54 4.69 -30.39
N PHE A 758 8.65 5.43 -30.46
CA PHE A 758 9.58 5.57 -29.33
C PHE A 758 8.95 6.27 -28.12
N VAL A 759 8.08 7.26 -28.37
CA VAL A 759 7.28 7.89 -27.32
C VAL A 759 6.35 6.86 -26.67
N GLY A 760 5.67 6.04 -27.47
CA GLY A 760 4.79 4.97 -26.98
C GLY A 760 5.51 3.94 -26.11
N ILE A 761 6.74 3.55 -26.47
CA ILE A 761 7.57 2.63 -25.65
C ILE A 761 7.83 3.25 -24.27
N GLY A 762 8.39 4.45 -24.25
CA GLY A 762 8.79 5.12 -23.00
C GLY A 762 7.59 5.41 -22.09
N PHE A 763 6.46 5.77 -22.69
CA PHE A 763 5.20 5.99 -21.99
C PHE A 763 4.79 4.79 -21.13
N ILE A 764 4.87 3.56 -21.68
CA ILE A 764 4.55 2.34 -20.93
C ILE A 764 5.53 2.09 -19.79
N PHE A 765 6.82 2.32 -20.01
CA PHE A 765 7.85 2.16 -18.98
C PHE A 765 7.77 3.21 -17.87
N VAL A 766 7.04 4.30 -18.06
CA VAL A 766 6.70 5.26 -16.99
C VAL A 766 5.41 4.88 -16.28
N VAL A 767 4.32 4.75 -17.02
CA VAL A 767 2.98 4.65 -16.42
C VAL A 767 2.71 3.28 -15.79
N MET A 768 3.19 2.18 -16.38
CA MET A 768 2.93 0.86 -15.80
C MET A 768 3.69 0.63 -14.49
N PRO A 769 5.02 0.85 -14.41
CA PRO A 769 5.75 0.71 -13.17
C PRO A 769 5.26 1.66 -12.07
N SER A 770 4.86 2.90 -12.39
CA SER A 770 4.32 3.83 -11.38
C SER A 770 3.02 3.30 -10.76
N MET A 771 2.10 2.79 -11.58
CA MET A 771 0.84 2.22 -11.09
C MET A 771 1.06 0.95 -10.27
N ILE A 772 1.92 0.04 -10.72
CA ILE A 772 2.22 -1.22 -10.01
C ILE A 772 2.92 -0.92 -8.67
N TYR A 773 3.90 -0.03 -8.66
CA TYR A 773 4.60 0.39 -7.46
C TYR A 773 3.63 0.94 -6.40
N LEU A 774 2.69 1.81 -6.80
CA LEU A 774 1.70 2.37 -5.88
C LEU A 774 0.76 1.29 -5.30
N VAL A 775 0.44 0.25 -6.07
CA VAL A 775 -0.34 -0.88 -5.56
C VAL A 775 0.46 -1.68 -4.54
N ASP A 776 1.72 -1.97 -4.84
CA ASP A 776 2.59 -2.77 -3.97
C ASP A 776 2.95 -2.05 -2.67
N CYS A 777 3.13 -0.72 -2.68
CA CYS A 777 3.45 0.07 -1.48
C CYS A 777 2.28 0.28 -0.52
N PHE A 778 1.07 0.49 -1.05
CA PHE A 778 -0.09 0.90 -0.25
C PHE A 778 -1.05 -0.25 0.10
N GLY A 779 -0.81 -1.46 -0.44
CA GLY A 779 -1.61 -2.64 -0.16
C GLY A 779 -3.08 -2.49 -0.60
N PRO A 780 -3.95 -3.47 -0.29
CA PRO A 780 -5.32 -3.51 -0.78
C PRO A 780 -6.18 -2.32 -0.31
N GLU A 781 -5.94 -1.82 0.90
CA GLU A 781 -6.77 -0.77 1.50
C GLU A 781 -6.51 0.60 0.88
N ALA A 782 -5.25 0.97 0.61
CA ALA A 782 -4.89 2.31 0.13
C ALA A 782 -4.50 2.36 -1.36
N ALA A 783 -4.26 1.22 -2.03
CA ALA A 783 -3.89 1.19 -3.45
C ALA A 783 -4.91 1.87 -4.36
N ALA A 784 -6.21 1.62 -4.15
CA ALA A 784 -7.26 2.26 -4.96
C ALA A 784 -7.23 3.79 -4.85
N SER A 785 -6.99 4.31 -3.64
CA SER A 785 -6.88 5.75 -3.42
C SER A 785 -5.58 6.35 -3.99
N ALA A 786 -4.46 5.62 -3.91
CA ALA A 786 -3.20 6.04 -4.52
C ALA A 786 -3.28 6.06 -6.06
N LEU A 787 -3.92 5.06 -6.67
CA LEU A 787 -4.19 5.03 -8.11
C LEU A 787 -5.18 6.11 -8.56
N ALA A 788 -6.17 6.44 -7.73
CA ALA A 788 -7.08 7.55 -7.97
C ALA A 788 -6.33 8.88 -7.96
N ALA A 789 -5.48 9.12 -6.96
CA ALA A 789 -4.61 10.31 -6.89
C ALA A 789 -3.72 10.45 -8.13
N HIS A 790 -3.06 9.35 -8.53
CA HIS A 790 -2.27 9.27 -9.75
C HIS A 790 -3.10 9.57 -11.01
N THR A 791 -4.33 9.06 -11.10
CA THR A 791 -5.22 9.26 -12.25
C THR A 791 -5.75 10.68 -12.35
N VAL A 792 -6.09 11.32 -11.22
CA VAL A 792 -6.59 12.69 -11.17
C VAL A 792 -5.56 13.65 -11.77
N LEU A 793 -4.33 13.63 -11.24
CA LEU A 793 -3.29 14.54 -11.69
C LEU A 793 -2.95 14.32 -13.17
N ARG A 794 -2.83 13.04 -13.57
CA ARG A 794 -2.62 12.63 -14.96
C ARG A 794 -3.69 13.15 -15.92
N SER A 795 -4.94 13.06 -15.52
CA SER A 795 -6.09 13.44 -16.36
C SER A 795 -6.23 14.96 -16.48
N VAL A 796 -5.95 15.70 -15.39
CA VAL A 796 -5.89 17.18 -15.41
C VAL A 796 -4.78 17.64 -16.34
N THR A 797 -3.57 17.09 -16.22
CA THR A 797 -2.45 17.48 -17.10
C THR A 797 -2.73 17.15 -18.57
N ALA A 798 -3.29 15.98 -18.90
CA ALA A 798 -3.68 15.69 -20.29
C ALA A 798 -4.82 16.56 -20.83
N ALA A 799 -5.72 17.04 -19.96
CA ALA A 799 -6.77 17.95 -20.39
C ALA A 799 -6.20 19.32 -20.77
N PHE A 800 -5.31 19.87 -19.94
CA PHE A 800 -4.86 21.27 -20.05
C PHE A 800 -3.53 21.48 -20.77
N LEU A 801 -2.59 20.55 -20.72
CA LEU A 801 -1.29 20.71 -21.39
C LEU A 801 -1.42 20.92 -22.92
N PRO A 802 -2.32 20.21 -23.63
CA PRO A 802 -2.56 20.48 -25.05
C PRO A 802 -3.05 21.90 -25.36
N LEU A 803 -3.74 22.56 -24.41
CA LEU A 803 -4.18 23.95 -24.57
C LEU A 803 -3.02 24.93 -24.44
N ALA A 804 -2.08 24.61 -23.54
CA ALA A 804 -0.92 25.45 -23.27
C ALA A 804 0.14 25.31 -24.37
N GLY A 805 0.22 24.16 -25.04
CA GLY A 805 1.16 23.86 -26.13
C GLY A 805 1.36 25.03 -27.10
N PRO A 806 0.34 25.48 -27.86
CA PRO A 806 0.46 26.59 -28.80
C PRO A 806 1.06 27.89 -28.24
N ARG A 807 0.76 28.26 -27.00
CA ARG A 807 1.19 29.53 -26.39
C ARG A 807 2.56 29.42 -25.72
N ILE A 808 2.78 28.36 -24.95
CA ILE A 808 4.08 28.04 -24.34
C ILE A 808 5.13 27.99 -25.45
N VAL A 809 4.80 27.35 -26.57
CA VAL A 809 5.69 27.25 -27.73
C VAL A 809 6.07 28.60 -28.30
N ILE A 810 5.10 29.49 -28.53
CA ILE A 810 5.35 30.83 -29.10
C ILE A 810 6.21 31.67 -28.14
N GLU A 811 5.92 31.63 -26.84
CA GLU A 811 6.69 32.37 -25.83
C GLU A 811 8.08 31.78 -25.58
N LEU A 812 8.23 30.45 -25.63
CA LEU A 812 9.53 29.79 -25.47
C LEU A 812 10.41 30.01 -26.71
N ALA A 813 9.85 29.93 -27.92
CA ALA A 813 10.54 30.26 -29.17
C ALA A 813 11.02 31.72 -29.17
N ALA A 814 10.17 32.67 -28.77
CA ALA A 814 10.52 34.08 -28.68
C ALA A 814 11.62 34.35 -27.63
N ASN A 815 11.56 33.70 -26.46
CA ASN A 815 12.59 33.85 -25.42
C ASN A 815 13.91 33.16 -25.76
N ILE A 816 13.86 32.08 -26.56
CA ILE A 816 15.04 31.35 -27.01
C ILE A 816 15.72 32.07 -28.18
N GLU A 817 14.99 32.70 -29.11
CA GLU A 817 15.55 33.61 -30.12
C GLU A 817 16.33 34.76 -29.47
N ILE A 818 15.82 35.34 -28.38
CA ILE A 818 16.49 36.38 -27.59
C ILE A 818 17.73 35.83 -26.88
N LYS A 819 17.71 34.60 -26.38
CA LYS A 819 18.87 33.94 -25.75
C LYS A 819 19.92 33.47 -26.76
N LEU A 820 19.54 32.99 -27.94
CA LEU A 820 20.48 32.58 -29.00
C LEU A 820 21.13 33.79 -29.69
N SER A 821 20.39 34.89 -29.90
CA SER A 821 20.99 36.15 -30.35
C SER A 821 21.97 36.75 -29.33
N SER A 822 21.80 36.44 -28.04
CA SER A 822 22.76 36.77 -26.97
C SER A 822 23.94 35.79 -26.87
N CYS A 823 23.77 34.54 -27.34
CA CYS A 823 24.80 33.48 -27.33
C CYS A 823 25.57 33.35 -28.65
N ALA A 824 25.19 34.09 -29.70
CA ALA A 824 25.86 34.12 -30.99
C ALA A 824 27.22 34.86 -30.93
N VAL A 825 28.17 34.29 -30.18
CA VAL A 825 29.62 34.55 -30.30
C VAL A 825 30.39 33.26 -30.67
N ASN A 826 29.77 32.08 -30.66
CA ASN A 826 30.42 30.87 -31.19
C ASN A 826 29.45 30.07 -32.06
N GLY A 827 29.73 30.08 -33.37
CA GLY A 827 28.88 29.51 -34.41
C GLY A 827 28.85 27.99 -34.42
N ILE A 828 27.71 27.47 -34.88
CA ILE A 828 27.43 26.37 -35.80
C ILE A 828 25.88 26.31 -35.84
N PHE A 829 25.27 26.28 -37.03
CA PHE A 829 23.81 26.37 -37.32
C PHE A 829 23.18 27.76 -37.50
N LEU A 830 23.73 28.60 -38.39
CA LEU A 830 22.91 29.61 -39.07
C LEU A 830 23.11 29.49 -40.59
N ALA A 831 22.23 28.71 -41.22
CA ALA A 831 21.95 28.86 -42.64
C ALA A 831 20.50 28.46 -42.91
N HIS A 832 19.73 29.42 -43.42
CA HIS A 832 18.41 29.31 -44.07
C HIS A 832 17.15 29.25 -43.19
N SER A 833 16.50 30.40 -43.02
CA SER A 833 15.06 30.55 -43.37
C SER A 833 14.62 32.03 -43.31
N SER A 834 15.05 32.82 -44.30
CA SER A 834 14.41 34.09 -44.62
C SER A 834 13.25 33.83 -45.59
N ASP A 835 12.06 33.50 -45.08
CA ASP A 835 10.81 33.74 -45.82
C ASP A 835 9.58 33.65 -44.90
N THR A 836 9.10 34.83 -44.50
CA THR A 836 7.88 35.04 -43.73
C THR A 836 6.65 34.97 -44.63
N SER A 837 5.86 33.91 -44.50
CA SER A 837 4.43 33.93 -44.84
C SER A 837 3.65 33.06 -43.85
N THR A 838 2.33 33.23 -43.84
CA THR A 838 1.31 32.76 -42.87
C THR A 838 1.33 31.25 -42.52
N THR A 839 2.18 30.46 -43.16
CA THR A 839 2.54 29.06 -42.85
C THR A 839 3.52 28.91 -41.67
N ALA A 840 4.19 29.99 -41.24
CA ALA A 840 5.15 29.96 -40.12
C ALA A 840 4.53 29.62 -38.75
N VAL A 841 3.23 29.86 -38.55
CA VAL A 841 2.51 29.53 -37.31
C VAL A 841 2.21 28.02 -37.19
N GLU A 842 2.35 27.27 -38.28
CA GLU A 842 2.17 25.80 -38.29
C GLU A 842 3.49 25.04 -38.07
N CYS A 843 4.65 25.62 -38.43
CA CYS A 843 5.99 25.09 -38.09
C CYS A 843 6.33 25.33 -36.61
N SER A 844 6.03 26.52 -36.08
CA SER A 844 6.49 26.93 -34.75
C SER A 844 5.98 26.04 -33.61
N GLN A 845 4.77 25.46 -33.73
CA GLN A 845 4.16 24.61 -32.70
C GLN A 845 4.89 23.30 -32.44
N VAL A 846 5.63 22.78 -33.42
CA VAL A 846 6.34 21.51 -33.30
C VAL A 846 7.82 21.75 -32.97
N GLU A 847 8.43 22.79 -33.54
CA GLU A 847 9.78 23.26 -33.23
C GLU A 847 9.96 23.53 -31.73
N ALA A 848 9.03 24.24 -31.07
CA ALA A 848 9.23 24.62 -29.68
C ALA A 848 8.76 23.58 -28.65
N VAL A 849 7.88 22.61 -28.99
CA VAL A 849 7.61 21.46 -28.09
C VAL A 849 8.84 20.56 -28.03
N VAL A 850 9.51 20.40 -29.17
CA VAL A 850 10.78 19.68 -29.24
C VAL A 850 11.89 20.43 -28.52
N PHE A 851 12.03 21.74 -28.71
CA PHE A 851 13.06 22.52 -28.01
C PHE A 851 12.80 22.69 -26.51
N ALA A 852 11.54 22.83 -26.06
CA ALA A 852 11.17 22.90 -24.64
C ALA A 852 11.48 21.61 -23.88
N VAL A 853 11.21 20.46 -24.51
CA VAL A 853 11.46 19.13 -23.90
C VAL A 853 12.94 18.75 -23.99
N CYS A 854 13.68 19.28 -24.98
CA CYS A 854 15.11 19.00 -25.17
C CYS A 854 16.05 19.91 -24.37
N ILE A 855 15.61 21.07 -23.87
CA ILE A 855 16.46 22.02 -23.12
C ILE A 855 16.31 21.91 -21.59
N GLU A 856 15.31 21.18 -21.06
CA GLU A 856 15.30 20.81 -19.63
C GLU A 856 15.39 19.30 -19.41
N PRO A 857 16.49 18.63 -19.84
CA PRO A 857 16.86 17.37 -19.23
C PRO A 857 16.94 17.55 -17.71
N GLU A 858 17.27 18.74 -17.21
CA GLU A 858 17.27 19.12 -15.80
C GLU A 858 15.95 18.86 -15.05
N VAL A 859 14.76 19.05 -15.62
CA VAL A 859 13.50 18.77 -14.90
C VAL A 859 13.21 17.27 -14.85
N THR A 860 13.45 16.55 -15.95
CA THR A 860 13.33 15.09 -15.98
C THR A 860 14.39 14.44 -15.08
N PHE A 861 15.62 14.96 -15.10
CA PHE A 861 16.72 14.53 -14.24
C PHE A 861 16.51 14.97 -12.80
N ALA A 862 15.91 16.13 -12.51
CA ALA A 862 15.61 16.59 -11.16
C ALA A 862 14.45 15.80 -10.55
N LEU A 863 13.42 15.46 -11.32
CA LEU A 863 12.34 14.57 -10.87
C LEU A 863 12.86 13.15 -10.67
N LEU A 864 13.63 12.61 -11.62
CA LEU A 864 14.28 11.29 -11.48
C LEU A 864 15.30 11.28 -10.34
N SER A 865 16.08 12.35 -10.15
CA SER A 865 17.05 12.49 -9.06
C SER A 865 16.37 12.69 -7.72
N ALA A 866 15.27 13.44 -7.64
CA ALA A 866 14.45 13.56 -6.43
C ALA A 866 13.85 12.21 -6.06
N VAL A 867 13.29 11.47 -7.03
CA VAL A 867 12.80 10.11 -6.84
C VAL A 867 13.95 9.19 -6.39
N PHE A 868 15.12 9.24 -7.02
CA PHE A 868 16.29 8.44 -6.64
C PHE A 868 16.88 8.82 -5.26
N LEU A 869 16.91 10.10 -4.89
CA LEU A 869 17.39 10.61 -3.60
C LEU A 869 16.44 10.24 -2.46
N ILE A 870 15.13 10.24 -2.72
CA ILE A 870 14.10 9.75 -1.80
C ILE A 870 14.25 8.23 -1.62
N LEU A 871 14.44 7.48 -2.72
CA LEU A 871 14.62 6.01 -2.68
C LEU A 871 15.97 5.57 -2.07
N ARG A 872 17.01 6.41 -2.10
CA ARG A 872 18.30 6.17 -1.42
C ARG A 872 18.30 6.57 0.07
N GLY A 873 17.18 7.03 0.61
CA GLY A 873 17.05 7.36 2.04
C GLY A 873 17.85 8.58 2.48
N SER A 874 18.18 9.50 1.56
CA SER A 874 19.02 10.68 1.85
C SER A 874 18.23 11.94 2.20
N MET A 875 16.89 11.90 2.14
CA MET A 875 16.02 12.92 2.72
C MET A 875 15.30 12.34 3.95
N PRO A 876 15.43 12.96 5.14
CA PRO A 876 14.67 12.54 6.30
C PRO A 876 13.18 12.78 6.03
N ILE A 877 12.42 11.70 6.00
CA ILE A 877 10.96 11.75 6.10
C ILE A 877 10.67 12.23 7.54
N ARG A 878 10.30 13.51 7.68
CA ARG A 878 9.71 14.05 8.89
C ARG A 878 8.25 14.35 8.64
#